data_AF-A0A2K1EEZ8-F1
#
_entry.id   AF-A0A2K1EEZ8-F1
#
_cell.length_a   1.000
_cell.length_b   1.000
_cell.length_c   1.000
_cell.angle_alpha   90.00
_cell.angle_beta   90.00
_cell.angle_gamma   90.00
#
_symmetry.space_group_name_H-M   'P 1'
#
loop_
_entity.id
_entity.type
_entity.pdbx_description
1 polymer ?
#
loop_
_entity_poly.entity_id
_entity_poly.type
_entity_poly.pdbx_seq_one_letter_code
_entity_poly.pdbx_strand_id
1 'polypeptide(L)'
;MDLPHIGSLSQSVELLRVETNLFNLYIQGKPFHPTVEFLQLHRTEEGKWVDTSLQVSTLSTVLSIEKVSVFTPQLGELSPWQTGDPSYPIFFETQSYELIIEKKQDIALTFHHENVNLRQAIKPLGKTILSGILNFQNEVGLSVLELRWNGQPICQLQLEIFPAKMDYKNDYQMILKDVNQQIYNLSFDFLRKTYNLTGLKETRNQSLTEFFTILQHVFDQLVQAVERIKASPHTKLVKEERIVEAARAKKVGKENVPFITKRPHLLVSDERLGFVPLNNQGYYPSHVLETKRQISYNTMENRFVRWGLLRISSKLKDIKARLMKKGRLQDPLLAKRLEFMQTQIKRLLNLDFLKVGEMKQLSISLVLQMAPGYREVYRNYLMLMKGLSIQNDLFRISMKDLAQLYEYWCFLKIHDLLSRKYELLTQDMIKVDRRGLFVTLDRTQKAKMVYRNPANGEVFTLYYNTLPKGDHSETLGQQPDNVLTLKKNEAAVEYKYIFDAKYRLNPGYEGTSYFRNYRMPGPEEDDINTMHRYRDAIVYTDAHSWDLERSMFGAYVLFPYHDEERFQEHKFYKSIELINVGAFPFLPNSTKLMEAFLDEIIMDSPEKAYERSTRPRGTKSYYQNKMSGKNIMVGSLREKAQLDLALKYEFYHIPLENISDHKLLTQIKYVALYQSRSQFLSTGETGIHWYGKVVDWKVMRRKEITERPYRRGTEDKLYVKFTVEKWMKRDKPIVSGGRGIYTVLYTSKYMFDRAAEIAELKLETEDDLVQWREQRRLGTVKVDLNHEQVDLASKVLGVRLKE
;
A
#
# COMPACT_ATOMS: atom_id res chain seq x y z
N MET A 1 21.31 -35.60 -24.17
CA MET A 1 20.17 -36.36 -24.68
C MET A 1 19.00 -35.41 -24.69
N ASP A 2 18.64 -34.99 -25.89
CA ASP A 2 17.61 -33.97 -26.12
C ASP A 2 16.26 -34.49 -25.66
N LEU A 3 15.68 -33.83 -24.65
CA LEU A 3 14.30 -34.06 -24.23
C LEU A 3 13.39 -33.73 -25.42
N PRO A 4 12.55 -34.66 -25.91
CA PRO A 4 11.69 -34.37 -27.03
C PRO A 4 10.77 -33.19 -26.70
N HIS A 5 10.61 -32.28 -27.65
CA HIS A 5 9.56 -31.27 -27.61
C HIS A 5 8.21 -31.99 -27.47
N ILE A 6 7.64 -32.01 -26.26
CA ILE A 6 6.33 -32.58 -25.98
C ILE A 6 5.29 -31.64 -26.58
N GLY A 7 5.08 -31.78 -27.88
CA GLY A 7 3.84 -31.37 -28.52
C GLY A 7 2.70 -32.08 -27.80
N SER A 8 1.76 -31.30 -27.27
CA SER A 8 0.54 -31.74 -26.64
C SER A 8 -0.06 -32.95 -27.38
N LEU A 9 -0.09 -34.13 -26.74
CA LEU A 9 -1.03 -35.16 -27.14
C LEU A 9 -2.44 -34.58 -26.96
N SER A 10 -3.02 -34.08 -28.06
CA SER A 10 -4.35 -33.49 -28.09
C SER A 10 -5.46 -34.56 -27.99
N GLN A 11 -5.06 -35.83 -28.03
CA GLN A 11 -5.91 -37.02 -28.00
C GLN A 11 -6.09 -37.51 -26.57
N SER A 12 -7.30 -38.01 -26.27
CA SER A 12 -7.58 -38.71 -25.03
C SER A 12 -6.83 -40.04 -25.02
N VAL A 13 -6.11 -40.32 -23.93
CA VAL A 13 -5.43 -41.61 -23.72
C VAL A 13 -5.91 -42.23 -22.41
N GLU A 14 -5.61 -43.51 -22.22
CA GLU A 14 -5.89 -44.21 -20.97
C GLU A 14 -4.85 -43.81 -19.91
N LEU A 15 -5.32 -43.17 -18.84
CA LEU A 15 -4.51 -42.59 -17.77
C LEU A 15 -4.28 -43.58 -16.62
N LEU A 16 -5.31 -44.38 -16.31
CA LEU A 16 -5.28 -45.37 -15.25
C LEU A 16 -6.07 -46.61 -15.67
N ARG A 17 -5.49 -47.78 -15.44
CA ARG A 17 -6.11 -49.09 -15.60
C ARG A 17 -5.97 -49.87 -14.30
N VAL A 18 -7.09 -50.36 -13.77
CA VAL A 18 -7.11 -51.26 -12.61
C VAL A 18 -7.86 -52.53 -13.01
N GLU A 19 -7.15 -53.65 -13.07
CA GLU A 19 -7.69 -54.96 -13.35
C GLU A 19 -7.91 -55.72 -12.04
N THR A 20 -9.11 -56.25 -11.84
CA THR A 20 -9.47 -57.03 -10.65
C THR A 20 -10.18 -58.32 -11.05
N ASN A 21 -10.33 -59.24 -10.10
CA ASN A 21 -11.11 -60.46 -10.31
C ASN A 21 -12.61 -60.21 -10.61
N LEU A 22 -13.16 -59.04 -10.26
CA LEU A 22 -14.61 -58.74 -10.38
C LEU A 22 -14.95 -57.74 -11.50
N PHE A 23 -14.08 -56.78 -11.76
CA PHE A 23 -14.28 -55.72 -12.77
C PHE A 23 -12.95 -55.15 -13.27
N ASN A 24 -12.99 -54.49 -14.41
CA ASN A 24 -11.90 -53.64 -14.90
C ASN A 24 -12.33 -52.18 -14.80
N LEU A 25 -11.47 -51.32 -14.28
CA LEU A 25 -11.68 -49.87 -14.19
C LEU A 25 -10.68 -49.15 -15.09
N TYR A 26 -11.19 -48.24 -15.90
CA TYR A 26 -10.43 -47.41 -16.82
C TYR A 26 -10.74 -45.94 -16.56
N ILE A 27 -9.71 -45.09 -16.51
CA ILE A 27 -9.87 -43.64 -16.57
C ILE A 27 -9.17 -43.14 -17.83
N GLN A 28 -9.93 -42.48 -18.70
CA GLN A 28 -9.43 -41.91 -19.95
C GLN A 28 -9.51 -40.39 -19.91
N GLY A 29 -8.53 -39.71 -20.48
CA GLY A 29 -8.51 -38.26 -20.58
C GLY A 29 -7.23 -37.72 -21.19
N LYS A 30 -7.06 -36.41 -21.15
CA LYS A 30 -5.83 -35.76 -21.59
C LYS A 30 -4.83 -35.77 -20.43
N PRO A 31 -3.61 -36.30 -20.62
CA PRO A 31 -2.59 -36.37 -19.56
C PRO A 31 -1.92 -35.02 -19.30
N PHE A 32 -2.03 -34.10 -20.26
CA PHE A 32 -1.39 -32.78 -20.22
C PHE A 32 -2.45 -31.68 -20.25
N HIS A 33 -2.27 -30.67 -19.40
CA HIS A 33 -3.06 -29.45 -19.46
C HIS A 33 -2.24 -28.33 -20.13
N PRO A 34 -2.73 -27.68 -21.21
CA PRO A 34 -1.98 -26.64 -21.93
C PRO A 34 -1.41 -25.54 -21.01
N THR A 35 -2.20 -25.11 -20.02
CA THR A 35 -1.77 -24.15 -18.98
C THR A 35 -0.64 -24.65 -18.11
N VAL A 36 -0.74 -25.89 -17.67
CA VAL A 36 0.22 -26.49 -16.75
C VAL A 36 1.52 -26.79 -17.46
N GLU A 37 1.48 -27.17 -18.74
CA GLU A 37 2.66 -27.33 -19.59
C GLU A 37 3.38 -26.01 -19.84
N PHE A 38 2.63 -24.97 -20.24
CA PHE A 38 3.21 -23.67 -20.56
C PHE A 38 3.82 -22.98 -19.32
N LEU A 39 3.11 -23.02 -18.19
CA LEU A 39 3.55 -22.42 -16.93
C LEU A 39 4.43 -23.37 -16.08
N GLN A 40 4.66 -24.60 -16.54
CA GLN A 40 5.42 -25.65 -15.85
C GLN A 40 4.94 -25.92 -14.40
N LEU A 41 3.63 -25.82 -14.13
CA LEU A 41 3.07 -25.95 -12.77
C LEU A 41 3.23 -27.36 -12.17
N HIS A 42 3.54 -28.36 -13.01
CA HIS A 42 3.79 -29.74 -12.62
C HIS A 42 5.26 -30.03 -12.30
N ARG A 43 6.12 -29.00 -12.30
CA ARG A 43 7.56 -29.12 -12.06
C ARG A 43 7.97 -28.32 -10.82
N THR A 44 8.98 -28.83 -10.14
CA THR A 44 9.72 -28.13 -9.08
C THR A 44 10.60 -27.02 -9.67
N GLU A 45 11.12 -26.10 -8.84
CA GLU A 45 12.04 -25.04 -9.27
C GLU A 45 13.30 -25.58 -9.98
N GLU A 46 13.69 -26.83 -9.69
CA GLU A 46 14.79 -27.55 -10.34
C GLU A 46 14.39 -28.24 -11.67
N GLY A 47 13.14 -28.08 -12.13
CA GLY A 47 12.62 -28.67 -13.36
C GLY A 47 12.23 -30.14 -13.27
N LYS A 48 12.26 -30.77 -12.09
CA LYS A 48 11.81 -32.16 -11.87
C LYS A 48 10.31 -32.24 -11.67
N TRP A 49 9.68 -33.32 -12.12
CA TRP A 49 8.26 -33.58 -11.91
C TRP A 49 7.90 -33.64 -10.42
N VAL A 50 6.76 -33.06 -10.06
CA VAL A 50 6.18 -33.15 -8.72
C VAL A 50 5.60 -34.56 -8.54
N ASP A 51 5.93 -35.21 -7.42
CA ASP A 51 5.36 -36.51 -7.06
C ASP A 51 3.90 -36.35 -6.60
N THR A 52 3.04 -37.29 -6.99
CA THR A 52 1.60 -37.24 -6.73
C THR A 52 1.13 -38.38 -5.87
N SER A 53 0.04 -38.16 -5.15
CA SER A 53 -0.54 -39.17 -4.28
C SER A 53 -1.65 -39.96 -4.99
N LEU A 54 -1.27 -41.09 -5.59
CA LEU A 54 -2.19 -42.11 -6.10
C LEU A 54 -2.26 -43.28 -5.11
N GLN A 55 -3.47 -43.70 -4.72
CA GLN A 55 -3.66 -44.93 -3.93
C GLN A 55 -4.81 -45.75 -4.47
N VAL A 56 -4.59 -47.06 -4.62
CA VAL A 56 -5.63 -48.04 -4.96
C VAL A 56 -5.72 -49.02 -3.81
N SER A 57 -6.86 -49.04 -3.13
CA SER A 57 -7.05 -49.86 -1.93
C SER A 57 -8.27 -50.77 -2.05
N THR A 58 -8.12 -52.00 -1.57
CA THR A 58 -9.22 -52.95 -1.43
C THR A 58 -9.77 -52.85 0.00
N LEU A 59 -11.09 -52.66 0.11
CA LEU A 59 -11.78 -52.53 1.41
C LEU A 59 -12.49 -53.82 1.82
N SER A 60 -12.40 -54.86 0.98
CA SER A 60 -13.00 -56.17 1.17
C SER A 60 -12.02 -57.27 0.80
N THR A 61 -12.07 -58.40 1.52
CA THR A 61 -11.29 -59.60 1.22
C THR A 61 -11.73 -60.30 -0.07
N VAL A 62 -12.88 -59.92 -0.64
CA VAL A 62 -13.44 -60.54 -1.84
C VAL A 62 -12.84 -59.96 -3.14
N LEU A 63 -12.26 -58.76 -3.07
CA LEU A 63 -11.66 -58.08 -4.21
C LEU A 63 -10.13 -58.30 -4.21
N SER A 64 -9.60 -58.85 -5.29
CA SER A 64 -8.17 -58.96 -5.54
C SER A 64 -7.77 -58.12 -6.76
N ILE A 65 -6.82 -57.22 -6.57
CA ILE A 65 -6.24 -56.43 -7.67
C ILE A 65 -5.20 -57.32 -8.38
N GLU A 66 -5.42 -57.56 -9.67
CA GLU A 66 -4.54 -58.37 -10.53
C GLU A 66 -3.39 -57.51 -11.07
N LYS A 67 -3.72 -56.30 -11.53
CA LYS A 67 -2.77 -55.38 -12.15
C LYS A 67 -3.24 -53.93 -12.05
N VAL A 68 -2.31 -53.01 -11.83
CA VAL A 68 -2.54 -51.57 -11.97
C VAL A 68 -1.52 -51.02 -12.99
N SER A 69 -2.00 -50.23 -13.94
CA SER A 69 -1.15 -49.50 -14.88
C SER A 69 -1.51 -48.01 -14.85
N VAL A 70 -0.50 -47.15 -14.87
CA VAL A 70 -0.65 -45.69 -14.84
C VAL A 70 0.12 -45.09 -16.00
N PHE A 71 -0.43 -44.05 -16.61
CA PHE A 71 0.23 -43.32 -17.69
C PHE A 71 1.47 -42.59 -17.18
N THR A 72 2.62 -42.83 -17.81
CA THR A 72 3.89 -42.17 -17.47
C THR A 72 4.23 -41.11 -18.51
N PRO A 73 4.18 -39.80 -18.16
CA PRO A 73 4.45 -38.70 -19.08
C PRO A 73 5.82 -38.75 -19.79
N GLN A 74 6.81 -39.37 -19.17
CA GLN A 74 8.18 -39.50 -19.71
C GLN A 74 8.26 -40.51 -20.86
N LEU A 75 7.46 -41.58 -20.78
CA LEU A 75 7.42 -42.66 -21.77
C LEU A 75 6.29 -42.46 -22.80
N GLY A 76 5.26 -41.69 -22.44
CA GLY A 76 4.09 -41.46 -23.30
C GLY A 76 3.13 -42.66 -23.36
N GLU A 77 3.30 -43.65 -22.48
CA GLU A 77 2.57 -44.92 -22.49
C GLU A 77 2.16 -45.34 -21.07
N LEU A 78 1.25 -46.33 -20.98
CA LEU A 78 0.85 -46.97 -19.72
C LEU A 78 1.95 -47.92 -19.23
N SER A 79 2.45 -47.69 -18.02
CA SER A 79 3.41 -48.58 -17.34
C SER A 79 2.77 -49.27 -16.13
N PRO A 80 3.18 -50.50 -15.78
CA PRO A 80 2.78 -51.13 -14.52
C PRO A 80 3.14 -50.25 -13.33
N TRP A 81 2.26 -50.16 -12.33
CA TRP A 81 2.43 -49.33 -11.13
C TRP A 81 2.03 -50.09 -9.87
N GLN A 82 2.77 -49.94 -8.78
CA GLN A 82 2.46 -50.48 -7.46
C GLN A 82 2.33 -49.38 -6.41
N THR A 83 1.62 -49.67 -5.32
CA THR A 83 1.44 -48.70 -4.23
C THR A 83 2.78 -48.35 -3.60
N GLY A 84 3.20 -47.09 -3.73
CA GLY A 84 4.49 -46.58 -3.29
C GLY A 84 5.45 -46.19 -4.42
N ASP A 85 5.14 -46.57 -5.67
CA ASP A 85 5.86 -46.07 -6.85
C ASP A 85 5.50 -44.60 -7.12
N PRO A 86 6.45 -43.79 -7.61
CA PRO A 86 6.18 -42.38 -7.91
C PRO A 86 5.10 -42.26 -8.99
N SER A 87 4.20 -41.30 -8.81
CA SER A 87 3.16 -40.98 -9.79
C SER A 87 3.25 -39.52 -10.23
N TYR A 88 2.69 -39.24 -11.41
CA TYR A 88 2.80 -37.94 -12.07
C TYR A 88 1.46 -37.17 -12.06
N PRO A 89 1.49 -35.83 -12.11
CA PRO A 89 0.30 -34.99 -12.13
C PRO A 89 -0.35 -35.03 -13.52
N ILE A 90 -1.32 -35.92 -13.67
CA ILE A 90 -2.07 -36.15 -14.91
C ILE A 90 -3.58 -35.86 -14.79
N PHE A 91 -4.06 -35.55 -13.59
CA PHE A 91 -5.45 -35.20 -13.30
C PHE A 91 -5.57 -33.72 -12.92
N PHE A 92 -6.43 -32.97 -13.62
CA PHE A 92 -6.56 -31.52 -13.51
C PHE A 92 -8.02 -31.09 -13.36
N GLU A 93 -8.28 -30.07 -12.54
CA GLU A 93 -9.65 -29.67 -12.13
C GLU A 93 -10.58 -29.30 -13.31
N THR A 94 -10.03 -28.67 -14.34
CA THR A 94 -10.77 -28.10 -15.48
C THR A 94 -10.97 -29.10 -16.63
N GLN A 95 -10.29 -30.24 -16.56
CA GLN A 95 -10.38 -31.28 -17.58
C GLN A 95 -11.48 -32.28 -17.25
N SER A 96 -12.00 -32.89 -18.31
CA SER A 96 -13.01 -33.92 -18.22
C SER A 96 -12.35 -35.28 -18.42
N TYR A 97 -12.64 -36.22 -17.52
CA TYR A 97 -12.11 -37.58 -17.52
C TYR A 97 -13.26 -38.56 -17.65
N GLU A 98 -13.15 -39.52 -18.55
CA GLU A 98 -14.15 -40.58 -18.68
C GLU A 98 -13.77 -41.74 -17.77
N LEU A 99 -14.65 -42.08 -16.82
CA LEU A 99 -14.51 -43.25 -15.98
C LEU A 99 -15.37 -44.37 -16.58
N ILE A 100 -14.75 -45.51 -16.87
CA ILE A 100 -15.42 -46.70 -17.40
C ILE A 100 -15.15 -47.87 -16.46
N ILE A 101 -16.19 -48.57 -16.04
CA ILE A 101 -16.08 -49.77 -15.22
C ILE A 101 -16.82 -50.90 -15.92
N GLU A 102 -16.07 -51.92 -16.29
CA GLU A 102 -16.56 -53.12 -16.97
C GLU A 102 -16.63 -54.28 -15.98
N LYS A 103 -17.84 -54.78 -15.71
CA LYS A 103 -18.05 -55.89 -14.79
C LYS A 103 -17.75 -57.22 -15.50
N LYS A 104 -16.94 -58.08 -14.88
CA LYS A 104 -16.67 -59.45 -15.38
C LYS A 104 -17.82 -60.43 -15.08
N GLN A 105 -18.69 -60.07 -14.13
CA GLN A 105 -19.83 -60.87 -13.67
C GLN A 105 -21.07 -59.97 -13.44
N ASP A 106 -22.27 -60.55 -13.37
CA ASP A 106 -23.50 -59.80 -13.11
C ASP A 106 -23.62 -59.41 -11.62
N ILE A 107 -22.85 -58.39 -11.24
CA ILE A 107 -22.78 -57.86 -9.88
C ILE A 107 -23.47 -56.49 -9.77
N ALA A 108 -24.15 -56.27 -8.64
CA ALA A 108 -24.76 -54.99 -8.28
C ALA A 108 -23.70 -53.99 -7.76
N LEU A 109 -22.85 -53.53 -8.67
CA LEU A 109 -21.84 -52.51 -8.43
C LEU A 109 -22.43 -51.11 -8.59
N THR A 110 -22.12 -50.22 -7.66
CA THR A 110 -22.55 -48.82 -7.63
C THR A 110 -21.36 -47.91 -7.37
N PHE A 111 -21.39 -46.71 -7.94
CA PHE A 111 -20.36 -45.69 -7.76
C PHE A 111 -20.77 -44.70 -6.67
N HIS A 112 -19.85 -44.36 -5.78
CA HIS A 112 -20.04 -43.38 -4.73
C HIS A 112 -18.87 -42.37 -4.69
N HIS A 113 -19.23 -41.11 -4.51
CA HIS A 113 -18.31 -40.00 -4.29
C HIS A 113 -18.99 -38.98 -3.37
N GLU A 114 -18.24 -38.24 -2.54
CA GLU A 114 -18.80 -37.25 -1.61
C GLU A 114 -19.57 -36.14 -2.36
N ASN A 115 -19.00 -35.64 -3.45
CA ASN A 115 -19.68 -34.70 -4.36
C ASN A 115 -20.81 -35.37 -5.14
N VAL A 116 -22.02 -34.84 -4.99
CA VAL A 116 -23.25 -35.30 -5.65
C VAL A 116 -23.16 -35.19 -7.18
N ASN A 117 -22.51 -34.15 -7.71
CA ASN A 117 -22.38 -33.94 -9.16
C ASN A 117 -21.55 -35.06 -9.81
N LEU A 118 -20.41 -35.41 -9.21
CA LEU A 118 -19.57 -36.51 -9.68
C LEU A 118 -20.26 -37.87 -9.50
N ARG A 119 -20.99 -38.05 -8.40
CA ARG A 119 -21.77 -39.26 -8.14
C ARG A 119 -22.87 -39.49 -9.19
N GLN A 120 -23.57 -38.43 -9.58
CA GLN A 120 -24.66 -38.50 -10.57
C GLN A 120 -24.16 -38.57 -12.03
N ALA A 121 -22.89 -38.22 -12.27
CA ALA A 121 -22.28 -38.27 -13.59
C ALA A 121 -22.07 -39.72 -14.08
N ILE A 122 -21.78 -40.65 -13.16
CA ILE A 122 -21.58 -42.07 -13.48
C ILE A 122 -22.93 -42.78 -13.52
N LYS A 123 -23.26 -43.35 -14.69
CA LYS A 123 -24.52 -44.06 -14.91
C LYS A 123 -24.29 -45.46 -15.46
N PRO A 124 -25.16 -46.43 -15.16
CA PRO A 124 -25.12 -47.73 -15.78
C PRO A 124 -25.47 -47.64 -17.27
N LEU A 125 -24.61 -48.19 -18.11
CA LEU A 125 -24.81 -48.34 -19.54
C LEU A 125 -25.02 -49.84 -19.83
N GLY A 126 -26.28 -50.27 -19.83
CA GLY A 126 -26.64 -51.69 -19.87
C GLY A 126 -26.39 -52.39 -18.51
N LYS A 127 -26.20 -53.72 -18.53
CA LYS A 127 -26.00 -54.52 -17.30
C LYS A 127 -24.54 -54.57 -16.84
N THR A 128 -23.62 -54.53 -17.80
CA THR A 128 -22.20 -54.85 -17.61
C THR A 128 -21.30 -53.64 -17.42
N ILE A 129 -21.71 -52.43 -17.84
CA ILE A 129 -20.84 -51.25 -17.85
C ILE A 129 -21.43 -50.13 -16.98
N LEU A 130 -20.57 -49.45 -16.21
CA LEU A 130 -20.84 -48.14 -15.62
C LEU A 130 -19.92 -47.14 -16.30
N SER A 131 -20.44 -46.04 -16.85
CA SER A 131 -19.63 -45.00 -17.46
C SER A 131 -20.17 -43.60 -17.15
N GLY A 132 -19.27 -42.62 -17.13
CA GLY A 132 -19.62 -41.21 -17.09
C GLY A 132 -18.40 -40.30 -17.12
N ILE A 133 -18.67 -39.01 -17.34
CA ILE A 133 -17.65 -37.98 -17.44
C ILE A 133 -17.50 -37.30 -16.09
N LEU A 134 -16.33 -37.47 -15.47
CA LEU A 134 -15.91 -36.77 -14.26
C LEU A 134 -15.31 -35.42 -14.62
N ASN A 135 -15.88 -34.35 -14.07
CA ASN A 135 -15.33 -33.00 -14.13
C ASN A 135 -15.25 -32.46 -12.70
N PHE A 136 -14.03 -32.30 -12.20
CA PHE A 136 -13.77 -31.94 -10.81
C PHE A 136 -14.01 -30.45 -10.53
N GLN A 137 -14.09 -29.62 -11.57
CA GLN A 137 -14.36 -28.19 -11.55
C GLN A 137 -13.44 -27.39 -10.61
N ASN A 138 -13.76 -27.33 -9.32
CA ASN A 138 -13.03 -26.60 -8.28
C ASN A 138 -12.57 -27.53 -7.13
N GLU A 139 -12.65 -28.85 -7.29
CA GLU A 139 -12.18 -29.83 -6.30
C GLU A 139 -10.71 -30.20 -6.55
N VAL A 140 -9.82 -29.35 -6.04
CA VAL A 140 -8.36 -29.55 -6.08
C VAL A 140 -7.89 -30.31 -4.84
N GLY A 141 -6.91 -31.18 -5.00
CA GLY A 141 -6.34 -32.02 -3.95
C GLY A 141 -6.84 -33.47 -4.02
N LEU A 142 -6.90 -34.14 -2.88
CA LEU A 142 -7.27 -35.55 -2.80
C LEU A 142 -8.76 -35.75 -3.08
N SER A 143 -9.08 -36.54 -4.11
CA SER A 143 -10.43 -37.01 -4.44
C SER A 143 -10.49 -38.52 -4.30
N VAL A 144 -11.54 -39.02 -3.65
CA VAL A 144 -11.72 -40.44 -3.35
C VAL A 144 -12.91 -40.98 -4.13
N LEU A 145 -12.64 -41.84 -5.11
CA LEU A 145 -13.62 -42.57 -5.90
C LEU A 145 -13.88 -43.93 -5.23
N GLU A 146 -15.12 -44.18 -4.81
CA GLU A 146 -15.50 -45.38 -4.07
C GLU A 146 -16.44 -46.27 -4.90
N LEU A 147 -16.13 -47.57 -4.99
CA LEU A 147 -17.00 -48.56 -5.59
C LEU A 147 -17.62 -49.43 -4.52
N ARG A 148 -18.95 -49.54 -4.57
CA ARG A 148 -19.75 -50.30 -3.61
C ARG A 148 -20.44 -51.48 -4.26
N TRP A 149 -20.32 -52.64 -3.64
CA TRP A 149 -21.08 -53.84 -3.99
C TRP A 149 -22.17 -54.07 -2.94
N ASN A 150 -23.44 -54.18 -3.37
CA ASN A 150 -24.59 -54.30 -2.47
C ASN A 150 -24.62 -53.21 -1.37
N GLY A 151 -24.15 -52.01 -1.70
CA GLY A 151 -24.08 -50.88 -0.78
C GLY A 151 -22.86 -50.85 0.16
N GLN A 152 -22.01 -51.87 0.15
CA GLN A 152 -20.76 -51.91 0.95
C GLN A 152 -19.55 -51.53 0.10
N PRO A 153 -18.61 -50.70 0.60
CA PRO A 153 -17.36 -50.38 -0.09
C PRO A 153 -16.52 -51.63 -0.37
N ILE A 154 -16.07 -51.79 -1.61
CA ILE A 154 -15.14 -52.86 -2.00
C ILE A 154 -13.81 -52.36 -2.56
N CYS A 155 -13.81 -51.21 -3.24
CA CYS A 155 -12.63 -50.60 -3.83
C CYS A 155 -12.66 -49.10 -3.57
N GLN A 156 -11.51 -48.54 -3.25
CA GLN A 156 -11.32 -47.11 -3.06
C GLN A 156 -10.09 -46.66 -3.85
N LEU A 157 -10.31 -45.75 -4.79
CA LEU A 157 -9.29 -45.14 -5.63
C LEU A 157 -9.14 -43.67 -5.20
N GLN A 158 -7.99 -43.32 -4.67
CA GLN A 158 -7.64 -41.96 -4.30
C GLN A 158 -6.76 -41.34 -5.38
N LEU A 159 -7.22 -40.24 -5.95
CA LEU A 159 -6.53 -39.44 -6.97
C LEU A 159 -6.16 -38.08 -6.38
N GLU A 160 -5.05 -37.51 -6.84
CA GLU A 160 -4.72 -36.11 -6.57
C GLU A 160 -5.04 -35.25 -7.81
N ILE A 161 -5.96 -34.31 -7.64
CA ILE A 161 -6.42 -33.38 -8.68
C ILE A 161 -5.63 -32.07 -8.57
N PHE A 162 -4.96 -31.68 -9.65
CA PHE A 162 -4.10 -30.50 -9.70
C PHE A 162 -4.85 -29.27 -10.23
N PRO A 163 -4.55 -28.07 -9.71
CA PRO A 163 -5.13 -26.83 -10.24
C PRO A 163 -4.53 -26.56 -11.61
N ALA A 164 -5.38 -26.32 -12.60
CA ALA A 164 -4.93 -26.01 -13.95
C ALA A 164 -4.62 -24.53 -14.15
N LYS A 165 -5.25 -23.67 -13.34
CA LYS A 165 -5.35 -22.23 -13.62
C LYS A 165 -4.23 -21.37 -13.03
N MET A 166 -3.33 -21.90 -12.17
CA MET A 166 -2.11 -21.28 -11.59
C MET A 166 -1.63 -22.10 -10.36
N ASP A 167 -0.53 -21.71 -9.68
CA ASP A 167 -0.13 -22.25 -8.37
C ASP A 167 -1.06 -21.76 -7.23
N TYR A 168 -2.32 -22.12 -7.41
CA TYR A 168 -3.47 -21.67 -6.65
C TYR A 168 -3.33 -21.92 -5.15
N LYS A 169 -2.72 -23.04 -4.76
CA LYS A 169 -2.62 -23.47 -3.37
C LYS A 169 -1.59 -22.65 -2.61
N ASN A 170 -0.43 -22.42 -3.20
CA ASN A 170 0.62 -21.63 -2.56
C ASN A 170 0.25 -20.15 -2.55
N ASP A 171 -0.25 -19.62 -3.67
CA ASP A 171 -0.71 -18.23 -3.76
C ASP A 171 -1.82 -17.94 -2.75
N TYR A 172 -2.81 -18.82 -2.61
CA TYR A 172 -3.87 -18.70 -1.60
C TYR A 172 -3.31 -18.65 -0.17
N GLN A 173 -2.43 -19.59 0.19
CA GLN A 173 -1.85 -19.63 1.54
C GLN A 173 -1.01 -18.38 1.84
N MET A 174 -0.26 -17.89 0.85
CA MET A 174 0.54 -16.68 0.96
C MET A 174 -0.32 -15.43 1.11
N ILE A 175 -1.34 -15.27 0.26
CA ILE A 175 -2.31 -14.17 0.32
C ILE A 175 -3.01 -14.18 1.67
N LEU A 176 -3.53 -15.32 2.12
CA LEU A 176 -4.23 -15.45 3.39
C LEU A 176 -3.32 -15.08 4.58
N LYS A 177 -2.06 -15.51 4.55
CA LYS A 177 -1.07 -15.17 5.58
C LYS A 177 -0.80 -13.65 5.62
N ASP A 178 -0.63 -13.03 4.46
CA ASP A 178 -0.35 -11.58 4.33
C ASP A 178 -1.56 -10.74 4.76
N VAL A 179 -2.78 -11.10 4.33
CA VAL A 179 -4.04 -10.46 4.78
C VAL A 179 -4.14 -10.48 6.31
N ASN A 180 -3.93 -11.64 6.92
CA ASN A 180 -3.97 -11.77 8.38
C ASN A 180 -2.97 -10.84 9.05
N GLN A 181 -1.72 -10.83 8.58
CA GLN A 181 -0.67 -9.97 9.12
C GLN A 181 -1.03 -8.48 9.05
N GLN A 182 -1.63 -8.04 7.93
CA GLN A 182 -1.99 -6.65 7.72
C GLN A 182 -3.20 -6.21 8.55
N ILE A 183 -4.23 -7.07 8.68
CA ILE A 183 -5.36 -6.85 9.60
C ILE A 183 -4.84 -6.67 11.04
N TYR A 184 -3.89 -7.51 11.46
CA TYR A 184 -3.31 -7.42 12.80
C TYR A 184 -2.56 -6.11 13.02
N ASN A 185 -1.78 -5.66 12.04
CA ASN A 185 -1.07 -4.38 12.11
C ASN A 185 -2.04 -3.21 12.22
N LEU A 186 -3.04 -3.15 11.34
CA LEU A 186 -4.07 -2.10 11.34
C LEU A 186 -4.85 -2.04 12.65
N SER A 187 -5.16 -3.21 13.22
CA SER A 187 -5.86 -3.32 14.50
C SER A 187 -5.02 -2.82 15.67
N PHE A 188 -3.72 -3.11 15.64
CA PHE A 188 -2.79 -2.61 16.63
C PHE A 188 -2.64 -1.09 16.54
N ASP A 189 -2.49 -0.54 15.33
CA ASP A 189 -2.38 0.91 15.13
C ASP A 189 -3.66 1.65 15.51
N PHE A 190 -4.82 1.08 15.18
CA PHE A 190 -6.12 1.59 15.65
C PHE A 190 -6.13 1.67 17.17
N LEU A 191 -5.87 0.53 17.83
CA LEU A 191 -5.85 0.42 19.29
C LEU A 191 -4.87 1.39 19.94
N ARG A 192 -3.66 1.51 19.39
CA ARG A 192 -2.64 2.43 19.89
C ARG A 192 -3.15 3.87 19.91
N LYS A 193 -3.88 4.30 18.87
CA LYS A 193 -4.40 5.67 18.73
C LYS A 193 -5.66 5.93 19.60
N THR A 194 -6.57 4.98 19.73
CA THR A 194 -7.86 5.16 20.45
C THR A 194 -7.87 4.66 21.91
N TYR A 195 -6.76 4.11 22.43
CA TYR A 195 -6.74 3.51 23.77
C TYR A 195 -7.03 4.47 24.92
N ASN A 196 -6.86 5.79 24.74
CA ASN A 196 -7.15 6.78 25.79
C ASN A 196 -8.66 6.92 26.11
N LEU A 197 -9.56 6.41 25.26
CA LEU A 197 -11.01 6.63 25.38
C LEU A 197 -11.82 5.41 25.85
N THR A 198 -11.27 4.20 25.79
CA THR A 198 -12.03 2.97 26.12
C THR A 198 -11.45 2.28 27.34
N GLY A 199 -12.12 2.48 28.48
CA GLY A 199 -11.87 1.71 29.70
C GLY A 199 -11.85 0.22 29.41
N LEU A 200 -10.86 -0.47 30.00
CA LEU A 200 -10.58 -1.89 29.86
C LEU A 200 -11.80 -2.74 30.22
N LYS A 201 -12.62 -3.12 29.25
CA LYS A 201 -13.50 -4.30 29.35
C LYS A 201 -13.02 -5.36 28.39
N GLU A 202 -12.66 -6.50 28.96
CA GLU A 202 -12.35 -7.71 28.21
C GLU A 202 -13.55 -8.14 27.39
N THR A 203 -13.29 -8.59 26.17
CA THR A 203 -14.26 -9.21 25.30
C THR A 203 -14.77 -10.48 25.99
N ARG A 204 -16.01 -10.47 26.50
CA ARG A 204 -16.59 -11.63 27.21
C ARG A 204 -16.79 -12.87 26.31
N ASN A 205 -16.65 -12.73 24.98
CA ASN A 205 -17.09 -13.72 24.00
C ASN A 205 -15.97 -14.30 23.10
N GLN A 206 -14.68 -14.19 23.44
CA GLN A 206 -13.64 -14.84 22.61
C GLN A 206 -13.72 -16.37 22.74
N SER A 207 -13.79 -17.08 21.60
CA SER A 207 -13.79 -18.54 21.62
C SER A 207 -12.40 -19.08 21.97
N LEU A 208 -12.31 -20.18 22.71
CA LEU A 208 -11.00 -20.75 23.07
C LEU A 208 -10.21 -21.28 21.86
N THR A 209 -10.92 -21.68 20.79
CA THR A 209 -10.29 -22.13 19.54
C THR A 209 -9.61 -20.96 18.84
N GLU A 210 -10.31 -19.82 18.73
CA GLU A 210 -9.77 -18.58 18.17
C GLU A 210 -8.56 -18.08 18.97
N PHE A 211 -8.65 -18.08 20.30
CA PHE A 211 -7.51 -17.76 21.15
C PHE A 211 -6.30 -18.67 20.87
N PHE A 212 -6.54 -19.98 20.70
CA PHE A 212 -5.47 -20.94 20.43
C PHE A 212 -4.82 -20.73 19.06
N THR A 213 -5.61 -20.50 18.01
CA THR A 213 -5.11 -20.22 16.65
C THR A 213 -4.27 -18.94 16.61
N ILE A 214 -4.74 -17.86 17.25
CA ILE A 214 -3.98 -16.61 17.35
C ILE A 214 -2.69 -16.87 18.13
N LEU A 215 -2.77 -17.56 19.26
CA LEU A 215 -1.60 -17.89 20.08
C LEU A 215 -0.58 -18.70 19.29
N GLN A 216 -0.99 -19.70 18.50
CA GLN A 216 -0.08 -20.49 17.67
C GLN A 216 0.72 -19.63 16.70
N HIS A 217 0.10 -18.60 16.12
CA HIS A 217 0.75 -17.71 15.18
C HIS A 217 1.74 -16.75 15.85
N VAL A 218 1.40 -16.20 17.02
CA VAL A 218 2.23 -15.20 17.71
C VAL A 218 3.20 -15.80 18.75
N PHE A 219 3.13 -17.10 19.02
CA PHE A 219 3.85 -17.72 20.13
C PHE A 219 5.37 -17.54 20.02
N ASP A 220 5.94 -17.83 18.85
CA ASP A 220 7.39 -17.76 18.66
C ASP A 220 7.89 -16.31 18.74
N GLN A 221 7.11 -15.37 18.20
CA GLN A 221 7.37 -13.93 18.33
C GLN A 221 7.31 -13.47 19.79
N LEU A 222 6.35 -13.98 20.56
CA LEU A 222 6.24 -13.70 21.99
C LEU A 222 7.46 -14.21 22.76
N VAL A 223 7.89 -15.45 22.49
CA VAL A 223 9.09 -16.03 23.12
C VAL A 223 10.32 -15.21 22.78
N GLN A 224 10.54 -14.89 21.51
CA GLN A 224 11.66 -14.06 21.06
C GLN A 224 11.63 -12.66 21.67
N ALA A 225 10.46 -12.05 21.79
CA ALA A 225 10.31 -10.74 22.41
C ALA A 225 10.72 -10.75 23.89
N VAL A 226 10.31 -11.76 24.66
CA VAL A 226 10.71 -11.90 26.07
C VAL A 226 12.21 -12.21 26.20
N GLU A 227 12.77 -13.03 25.32
CA GLU A 227 14.23 -13.25 25.27
C GLU A 227 15.00 -11.97 24.92
N ARG A 228 14.45 -11.11 24.07
CA ARG A 228 15.03 -9.80 23.79
C ARG A 228 15.02 -8.89 25.01
N ILE A 229 13.94 -8.92 25.80
CA ILE A 229 13.86 -8.18 27.07
C ILE A 229 14.92 -8.69 28.05
N LYS A 230 15.18 -10.00 28.10
CA LYS A 230 16.21 -10.59 28.96
C LYS A 230 17.59 -9.97 28.74
N ALA A 231 17.92 -9.56 27.51
CA ALA A 231 19.21 -8.94 27.20
C ALA A 231 19.35 -7.52 27.80
N SER A 232 18.26 -6.78 27.94
CA SER A 232 18.26 -5.43 28.54
C SER A 232 16.91 -5.13 29.22
N PRO A 233 16.66 -5.72 30.40
CA PRO A 233 15.40 -5.54 31.10
C PRO A 233 15.31 -4.14 31.71
N HIS A 234 14.11 -3.55 31.68
CA HIS A 234 13.84 -2.28 32.32
C HIS A 234 14.02 -2.40 33.84
N THR A 235 14.79 -1.47 34.41
CA THR A 235 15.18 -1.48 35.81
C THR A 235 14.88 -0.15 36.47
N LYS A 236 14.65 -0.20 37.78
CA LYS A 236 14.51 0.98 38.63
C LYS A 236 15.54 0.92 39.75
N LEU A 237 16.17 2.05 40.06
CA LEU A 237 17.04 2.17 41.22
C LEU A 237 16.18 2.32 42.48
N VAL A 238 16.32 1.38 43.40
CA VAL A 238 15.66 1.41 44.71
C VAL A 238 16.71 1.71 45.78
N LYS A 239 16.37 2.61 46.70
CA LYS A 239 17.18 2.86 47.89
C LYS A 239 16.83 1.79 48.91
N GLU A 240 17.84 1.05 49.34
CA GLU A 240 17.76 0.13 50.47
C GLU A 240 18.52 0.75 51.63
N GLU A 241 17.87 0.82 52.78
CA GLU A 241 18.44 1.36 54.01
C GLU A 241 18.83 0.20 54.92
N ARG A 242 20.10 0.12 55.30
CA ARG A 242 20.63 -0.93 56.16
C ARG A 242 21.30 -0.31 57.37
N ILE A 243 21.06 -0.88 58.54
CA ILE A 243 21.77 -0.47 59.77
C ILE A 243 23.11 -1.21 59.76
N VAL A 244 24.20 -0.46 59.79
CA VAL A 244 25.57 -0.99 59.82
C VAL A 244 26.37 -0.30 60.91
N GLU A 245 27.42 -0.95 61.39
CA GLU A 245 28.41 -0.29 62.25
C GLU A 245 28.93 0.98 61.58
N ALA A 246 29.06 2.07 62.34
CA ALA A 246 29.49 3.36 61.81
C ALA A 246 30.84 3.29 61.08
N ALA A 247 31.76 2.45 61.57
CA ALA A 247 33.06 2.21 60.95
C ALA A 247 32.98 1.49 59.59
N ARG A 248 31.90 0.74 59.30
CA ARG A 248 31.72 -0.02 58.05
C ARG A 248 30.86 0.71 57.03
N ALA A 249 30.26 1.85 57.39
CA ALA A 249 29.37 2.60 56.53
C ALA A 249 30.13 3.31 55.41
N LYS A 250 29.76 3.07 54.15
CA LYS A 250 30.37 3.74 52.99
C LYS A 250 29.64 5.03 52.61
N LYS A 251 28.31 5.03 52.73
CA LYS A 251 27.48 6.19 52.32
C LYS A 251 26.34 6.46 53.29
N VAL A 252 26.46 7.58 54.00
CA VAL A 252 25.55 8.02 55.06
C VAL A 252 24.83 9.28 54.60
N GLY A 253 23.50 9.32 54.75
CA GLY A 253 22.65 10.46 54.34
C GLY A 253 22.02 11.20 55.53
N LYS A 254 21.33 12.32 55.24
CA LYS A 254 20.61 13.13 56.25
C LYS A 254 19.52 12.37 57.02
N GLU A 255 19.05 11.25 56.45
CA GLU A 255 18.13 10.28 57.08
C GLU A 255 18.63 9.77 58.45
N ASN A 256 19.95 9.85 58.71
CA ASN A 256 20.56 9.42 59.96
C ASN A 256 20.24 10.31 61.16
N VAL A 257 19.98 11.60 60.94
CA VAL A 257 19.66 12.53 62.03
C VAL A 257 18.39 12.09 62.77
N PRO A 258 17.23 11.88 62.11
CA PRO A 258 16.05 11.36 62.80
C PRO A 258 16.23 9.90 63.26
N PHE A 259 17.04 9.08 62.58
CA PHE A 259 17.32 7.69 62.99
C PHE A 259 18.03 7.60 64.35
N ILE A 260 19.10 8.39 64.53
CA ILE A 260 19.89 8.46 65.76
C ILE A 260 19.09 9.14 66.88
N THR A 261 18.37 10.22 66.56
CA THR A 261 17.51 10.93 67.54
C THR A 261 16.47 9.98 68.16
N LYS A 262 15.89 9.08 67.36
CA LYS A 262 14.93 8.07 67.85
C LYS A 262 15.58 6.88 68.59
N ARG A 263 16.91 6.74 68.51
CA ARG A 263 17.68 5.63 69.12
C ARG A 263 18.91 6.16 69.86
N PRO A 264 18.74 6.90 70.97
CA PRO A 264 19.87 7.49 71.71
C PRO A 264 20.85 6.45 72.25
N HIS A 265 20.39 5.22 72.52
CA HIS A 265 21.23 4.10 72.97
C HIS A 265 22.34 3.71 71.97
N LEU A 266 22.25 4.16 70.71
CA LEU A 266 23.30 3.93 69.72
C LEU A 266 24.46 4.92 69.84
N LEU A 267 24.31 6.01 70.62
CA LEU A 267 25.39 6.95 70.94
C LEU A 267 26.22 6.40 72.10
N VAL A 268 27.49 6.13 71.83
CA VAL A 268 28.45 5.61 72.81
C VAL A 268 29.44 6.71 73.14
N SER A 269 29.76 6.87 74.43
CA SER A 269 30.77 7.81 74.90
C SER A 269 32.17 7.27 74.60
N ASP A 270 32.99 8.06 73.92
CA ASP A 270 34.40 7.76 73.67
C ASP A 270 35.17 9.08 73.59
N GLU A 271 36.17 9.24 74.45
CA GLU A 271 36.93 10.48 74.57
C GLU A 271 37.85 10.74 73.37
N ARG A 272 38.18 9.72 72.57
CA ARG A 272 39.05 9.84 71.38
C ARG A 272 38.27 9.98 70.08
N LEU A 273 37.15 9.27 69.95
CA LEU A 273 36.35 9.20 68.71
C LEU A 273 35.05 10.01 68.77
N GLY A 274 34.64 10.47 69.95
CA GLY A 274 33.43 11.25 70.16
C GLY A 274 33.52 12.66 69.60
N PHE A 275 32.70 12.95 68.59
CA PHE A 275 32.63 14.27 67.94
C PHE A 275 31.37 15.07 68.31
N VAL A 276 30.41 14.46 69.03
CA VAL A 276 29.22 15.14 69.55
C VAL A 276 29.43 15.39 71.04
N PRO A 277 29.62 16.66 71.48
CA PRO A 277 29.81 16.96 72.89
C PRO A 277 28.46 16.96 73.62
N LEU A 278 28.34 16.16 74.68
CA LEU A 278 27.19 16.16 75.59
C LEU A 278 27.71 16.02 77.03
N ASN A 279 27.37 16.93 77.94
CA ASN A 279 27.76 16.87 79.36
C ASN A 279 29.26 16.60 79.60
N ASN A 280 30.16 17.32 78.91
CA ASN A 280 31.61 17.14 78.97
C ASN A 280 32.17 15.77 78.52
N GLN A 281 31.34 14.92 77.89
CA GLN A 281 31.76 13.67 77.27
C GLN A 281 31.54 13.72 75.75
N GLY A 282 32.50 13.18 74.99
CA GLY A 282 32.37 13.02 73.54
C GLY A 282 31.56 11.76 73.22
N TYR A 283 30.53 11.89 72.39
CA TYR A 283 29.72 10.77 71.91
C TYR A 283 29.91 10.57 70.40
N TYR A 284 29.83 9.32 69.97
CA TYR A 284 29.73 8.95 68.56
C TYR A 284 28.69 7.85 68.36
N PRO A 285 28.02 7.79 67.20
CA PRO A 285 27.07 6.71 66.91
C PRO A 285 27.83 5.40 66.62
N SER A 286 27.49 4.33 67.33
CA SER A 286 28.00 2.97 67.08
C SER A 286 27.48 2.39 65.76
N HIS A 287 26.22 2.68 65.43
CA HIS A 287 25.55 2.22 64.22
C HIS A 287 24.87 3.37 63.49
N VAL A 288 24.93 3.33 62.17
CA VAL A 288 24.32 4.31 61.27
C VAL A 288 23.54 3.59 60.17
N LEU A 289 22.56 4.29 59.62
CA LEU A 289 21.79 3.91 58.46
C LEU A 289 22.61 4.19 57.18
N GLU A 290 23.08 3.13 56.53
CA GLU A 290 23.69 3.19 55.21
C GLU A 290 22.61 3.13 54.13
N THR A 291 22.64 4.07 53.17
CA THR A 291 21.76 4.04 52.01
C THR A 291 22.49 3.44 50.81
N LYS A 292 22.14 2.21 50.45
CA LYS A 292 22.66 1.54 49.25
C LYS A 292 21.63 1.64 48.11
N ARG A 293 22.07 2.06 46.93
CA ARG A 293 21.23 2.01 45.72
C ARG A 293 21.40 0.64 45.07
N GLN A 294 20.31 -0.11 44.93
CA GLN A 294 20.30 -1.38 44.21
C GLN A 294 19.39 -1.29 42.99
N ILE A 295 19.78 -2.03 41.95
CA ILE A 295 18.98 -2.20 40.74
C ILE A 295 17.85 -3.17 41.07
N SER A 296 16.61 -2.74 40.87
CA SER A 296 15.42 -3.58 41.02
C SER A 296 14.76 -3.79 39.66
N TYR A 297 14.46 -5.05 39.35
CA TYR A 297 13.65 -5.42 38.19
C TYR A 297 12.14 -5.26 38.45
N ASN A 298 11.73 -4.85 39.66
CA ASN A 298 10.33 -4.77 40.06
C ASN A 298 9.62 -3.52 39.51
N THR A 299 9.62 -3.38 38.19
CA THR A 299 9.01 -2.29 37.42
C THR A 299 7.59 -2.66 36.96
N MET A 300 6.78 -1.68 36.57
CA MET A 300 5.42 -1.95 36.09
C MET A 300 5.43 -2.78 34.81
N GLU A 301 6.43 -2.55 33.97
CA GLU A 301 6.65 -3.22 32.69
C GLU A 301 6.98 -4.70 32.87
N ASN A 302 7.89 -5.03 33.79
CA ASN A 302 8.24 -6.43 34.06
C ASN A 302 7.07 -7.16 34.74
N ARG A 303 6.32 -6.46 35.60
CA ARG A 303 5.08 -7.00 36.18
C ARG A 303 4.04 -7.28 35.11
N PHE A 304 3.91 -6.40 34.11
CA PHE A 304 3.03 -6.62 32.95
C PHE A 304 3.43 -7.87 32.15
N VAL A 305 4.71 -8.02 31.80
CA VAL A 305 5.21 -9.18 31.06
C VAL A 305 4.94 -10.48 31.83
N ARG A 306 5.27 -10.51 33.13
CA ARG A 306 4.98 -11.67 34.01
C ARG A 306 3.49 -11.98 34.03
N TRP A 307 2.65 -10.96 34.23
CA TRP A 307 1.20 -11.10 34.28
C TRP A 307 0.61 -11.64 32.97
N GLY A 308 1.05 -11.13 31.82
CA GLY A 308 0.64 -11.61 30.50
C GLY A 308 0.98 -13.09 30.28
N LEU A 309 2.20 -13.50 30.64
CA LEU A 309 2.65 -14.90 30.55
C LEU A 309 1.85 -15.83 31.48
N LEU A 310 1.58 -15.41 32.73
CA LEU A 310 0.74 -16.17 33.66
C LEU A 310 -0.67 -16.39 33.10
N ARG A 311 -1.22 -15.37 32.44
CA ARG A 311 -2.54 -15.43 31.84
C ARG A 311 -2.62 -16.40 30.66
N ILE A 312 -1.63 -16.36 29.78
CA ILE A 312 -1.53 -17.32 28.67
C ILE A 312 -1.35 -18.74 29.21
N SER A 313 -0.54 -18.92 30.26
CA SER A 313 -0.39 -20.22 30.94
C SER A 313 -1.72 -20.76 31.47
N SER A 314 -2.53 -19.91 32.11
CA SER A 314 -3.86 -20.28 32.59
C SER A 314 -4.79 -20.70 31.45
N LYS A 315 -4.85 -19.93 30.37
CA LYS A 315 -5.69 -20.24 29.21
C LYS A 315 -5.26 -21.54 28.51
N LEU A 316 -3.96 -21.79 28.39
CA LEU A 316 -3.44 -23.06 27.86
C LEU A 316 -3.83 -24.26 28.74
N LYS A 317 -3.86 -24.10 30.07
CA LYS A 317 -4.37 -25.13 30.98
C LYS A 317 -5.87 -25.38 30.77
N ASP A 318 -6.67 -24.32 30.61
CA ASP A 318 -8.11 -24.43 30.35
C ASP A 318 -8.40 -25.15 29.03
N ILE A 319 -7.63 -24.86 27.98
CA ILE A 319 -7.73 -25.52 26.67
C ILE A 319 -7.40 -27.01 26.80
N LYS A 320 -6.27 -27.35 27.45
CA LYS A 320 -5.88 -28.75 27.70
C LYS A 320 -6.99 -29.50 28.46
N ALA A 321 -7.53 -28.90 29.52
CA ALA A 321 -8.60 -29.51 30.32
C ALA A 321 -9.89 -29.76 29.53
N ARG A 322 -10.30 -28.85 28.65
CA ARG A 322 -11.51 -29.01 27.81
C ARG A 322 -11.32 -30.02 26.69
N LEU A 323 -10.13 -30.09 26.10
CA LEU A 323 -9.81 -31.10 25.08
C LEU A 323 -9.76 -32.51 25.69
N MET A 324 -9.29 -32.65 26.93
CA MET A 324 -9.32 -33.92 27.68
C MET A 324 -10.77 -34.39 27.89
N LYS A 325 -11.65 -33.47 28.33
CA LYS A 325 -13.08 -33.79 28.59
C LYS A 325 -13.87 -34.18 27.33
N LYS A 326 -13.47 -33.72 26.14
CA LYS A 326 -14.17 -34.00 24.87
C LYS A 326 -13.61 -35.21 24.11
N GLY A 327 -12.64 -35.94 24.64
CA GLY A 327 -11.99 -37.06 23.95
C GLY A 327 -11.19 -36.68 22.69
N ARG A 328 -11.04 -35.38 22.40
CA ARG A 328 -10.36 -34.84 21.20
C ARG A 328 -8.84 -34.67 21.35
N LEU A 329 -8.27 -35.13 22.46
CA LEU A 329 -6.81 -35.17 22.68
C LEU A 329 -6.13 -36.38 22.04
N GLN A 330 -6.84 -37.12 21.18
CA GLN A 330 -6.29 -38.24 20.43
C GLN A 330 -5.34 -37.82 19.29
N ASP A 331 -5.31 -36.53 18.92
CA ASP A 331 -4.30 -36.00 17.98
C ASP A 331 -2.93 -35.82 18.70
N PRO A 332 -1.92 -36.65 18.40
CA PRO A 332 -0.62 -36.61 19.06
C PRO A 332 0.15 -35.31 18.78
N LEU A 333 -0.07 -34.68 17.63
CA LEU A 333 0.62 -33.45 17.22
C LEU A 333 0.14 -32.25 18.03
N LEU A 334 -1.18 -32.13 18.20
CA LEU A 334 -1.78 -31.05 18.98
C LEU A 334 -1.42 -31.16 20.47
N ALA A 335 -1.37 -32.37 21.02
CA ALA A 335 -0.93 -32.64 22.38
C ALA A 335 0.53 -32.21 22.62
N LYS A 336 1.45 -32.65 21.74
CA LYS A 336 2.87 -32.26 21.81
C LYS A 336 3.06 -30.76 21.72
N ARG A 337 2.32 -30.08 20.85
CA ARG A 337 2.44 -28.62 20.67
C ARG A 337 1.94 -27.84 21.88
N LEU A 338 0.84 -28.26 22.50
CA LEU A 338 0.36 -27.67 23.76
C LEU A 338 1.39 -27.82 24.89
N GLU A 339 2.02 -29.00 25.00
CA GLU A 339 3.05 -29.26 26.00
C GLU A 339 4.33 -28.45 25.77
N PHE A 340 4.75 -28.32 24.51
CA PHE A 340 5.85 -27.44 24.12
C PHE A 340 5.57 -26.00 24.56
N MET A 341 4.40 -25.44 24.23
CA MET A 341 4.04 -24.08 24.60
C MET A 341 3.98 -23.86 26.12
N GLN A 342 3.41 -24.81 26.86
CA GLN A 342 3.37 -24.75 28.33
C GLN A 342 4.77 -24.78 28.94
N THR A 343 5.66 -25.62 28.41
CA THR A 343 7.04 -25.75 28.89
C THR A 343 7.85 -24.48 28.60
N GLN A 344 7.70 -23.91 27.41
CA GLN A 344 8.35 -22.64 27.05
C GLN A 344 7.87 -21.48 27.93
N ILE A 345 6.57 -21.34 28.19
CA ILE A 345 6.08 -20.28 29.09
C ILE A 345 6.60 -20.46 30.51
N LYS A 346 6.64 -21.70 31.04
CA LYS A 346 7.24 -21.97 32.36
C LYS A 346 8.72 -21.57 32.40
N ARG A 347 9.48 -21.88 31.34
CA ARG A 347 10.89 -21.49 31.20
C ARG A 347 11.04 -19.97 31.24
N LEU A 348 10.22 -19.23 30.51
CA LEU A 348 10.23 -17.76 30.51
C LEU A 348 9.86 -17.16 31.88
N LEU A 349 8.83 -17.70 32.54
CA LEU A 349 8.41 -17.22 33.87
C LEU A 349 9.48 -17.40 34.97
N ASN A 350 10.45 -18.29 34.75
CA ASN A 350 11.57 -18.53 35.66
C ASN A 350 12.76 -17.58 35.47
N LEU A 351 12.72 -16.68 34.47
CA LEU A 351 13.79 -15.70 34.26
C LEU A 351 13.87 -14.71 35.43
N ASP A 352 15.09 -14.33 35.82
CA ASP A 352 15.34 -13.54 37.04
C ASP A 352 14.66 -12.17 37.03
N PHE A 353 14.63 -11.47 35.89
CA PHE A 353 13.98 -10.17 35.78
C PHE A 353 12.44 -10.25 35.87
N LEU A 354 11.86 -11.45 35.76
CA LEU A 354 10.43 -11.71 35.90
C LEU A 354 10.06 -12.22 37.31
N LYS A 355 11.02 -12.30 38.25
CA LYS A 355 10.74 -12.52 39.68
C LYS A 355 10.27 -11.22 40.35
N VAL A 356 9.13 -10.73 39.89
CA VAL A 356 8.55 -9.44 40.28
C VAL A 356 7.18 -9.63 40.94
N GLY A 357 6.70 -8.59 41.63
CA GLY A 357 5.40 -8.63 42.31
C GLY A 357 4.21 -8.74 41.35
N GLU A 358 3.01 -8.88 41.91
CA GLU A 358 1.79 -8.94 41.11
C GLU A 358 1.44 -7.60 40.46
N MET A 359 0.76 -7.67 39.31
CA MET A 359 0.20 -6.50 38.64
C MET A 359 -1.15 -6.17 39.28
N LYS A 360 -1.22 -5.01 39.95
CA LYS A 360 -2.47 -4.53 40.59
C LYS A 360 -3.34 -3.71 39.63
N GLN A 361 -2.72 -3.00 38.69
CA GLN A 361 -3.40 -2.19 37.68
C GLN A 361 -2.53 -2.11 36.42
N LEU A 362 -3.17 -2.12 35.25
CA LEU A 362 -2.51 -1.88 33.98
C LEU A 362 -2.38 -0.38 33.73
N SER A 363 -1.15 0.15 33.77
CA SER A 363 -0.85 1.52 33.32
C SER A 363 0.12 1.45 32.14
N ILE A 364 -0.26 2.06 31.01
CA ILE A 364 0.54 2.03 29.79
C ILE A 364 1.69 3.02 29.94
N SER A 365 2.92 2.51 29.94
CA SER A 365 4.12 3.35 29.94
C SER A 365 4.73 3.47 28.55
N LEU A 366 5.54 4.52 28.33
CA LEU A 366 6.28 4.73 27.09
C LEU A 366 7.19 3.53 26.76
N VAL A 367 7.72 2.87 27.78
CA VAL A 367 8.55 1.66 27.64
C VAL A 367 7.74 0.51 27.02
N LEU A 368 6.50 0.28 27.47
CA LEU A 368 5.61 -0.71 26.84
C LEU A 368 5.22 -0.36 25.41
N GLN A 369 5.24 0.91 25.04
CA GLN A 369 4.88 1.36 23.69
C GLN A 369 6.05 1.35 22.70
N MET A 370 7.26 1.64 23.15
CA MET A 370 8.39 1.95 22.27
C MET A 370 9.63 1.10 22.49
N ALA A 371 9.84 0.54 23.68
CA ALA A 371 11.07 -0.21 23.95
C ALA A 371 11.06 -1.58 23.22
N PRO A 372 12.16 -1.95 22.54
CA PRO A 372 12.28 -3.24 21.87
C PRO A 372 12.06 -4.41 22.84
N GLY A 373 11.34 -5.43 22.40
CA GLY A 373 10.87 -6.54 23.22
C GLY A 373 9.57 -6.22 23.97
N TYR A 374 9.53 -5.14 24.74
CA TYR A 374 8.33 -4.75 25.49
C TYR A 374 7.15 -4.38 24.59
N ARG A 375 7.42 -3.63 23.52
CA ARG A 375 6.42 -3.27 22.51
C ARG A 375 5.81 -4.50 21.86
N GLU A 376 6.63 -5.49 21.52
CA GLU A 376 6.20 -6.74 20.88
C GLU A 376 5.39 -7.60 21.86
N VAL A 377 5.80 -7.70 23.14
CA VAL A 377 4.99 -8.37 24.18
C VAL A 377 3.64 -7.68 24.35
N TYR A 378 3.62 -6.34 24.39
CA TYR A 378 2.39 -5.56 24.52
C TYR A 378 1.47 -5.75 23.29
N ARG A 379 2.03 -5.73 22.08
CA ARG A 379 1.31 -6.04 20.82
C ARG A 379 0.70 -7.43 20.86
N ASN A 380 1.49 -8.45 21.20
CA ASN A 380 1.01 -9.84 21.27
C ASN A 380 -0.08 -10.01 22.34
N TYR A 381 0.05 -9.33 23.47
CA TYR A 381 -0.99 -9.29 24.49
C TYR A 381 -2.30 -8.69 23.97
N LEU A 382 -2.25 -7.55 23.27
CA LEU A 382 -3.45 -6.94 22.68
C LEU A 382 -4.11 -7.86 21.65
N MET A 383 -3.32 -8.52 20.81
CA MET A 383 -3.82 -9.51 19.84
C MET A 383 -4.55 -10.68 20.53
N LEU A 384 -3.99 -11.19 21.62
CA LEU A 384 -4.56 -12.32 22.36
C LEU A 384 -5.82 -11.94 23.16
N MET A 385 -5.81 -10.78 23.83
CA MET A 385 -6.84 -10.39 24.79
C MET A 385 -8.03 -9.64 24.21
N LYS A 386 -7.80 -8.84 23.17
CA LYS A 386 -8.90 -8.17 22.48
C LYS A 386 -9.51 -9.04 21.40
N GLY A 387 -8.94 -10.23 21.14
CA GLY A 387 -9.43 -11.27 20.25
C GLY A 387 -10.17 -10.63 19.12
N LEU A 388 -9.44 -10.14 18.11
CA LEU A 388 -10.08 -9.58 16.94
C LEU A 388 -11.12 -10.59 16.52
N SER A 389 -12.40 -10.27 16.76
CA SER A 389 -13.50 -10.99 16.19
C SER A 389 -13.52 -10.54 14.73
N ILE A 390 -12.46 -10.92 14.02
CA ILE A 390 -12.48 -11.20 12.61
C ILE A 390 -13.69 -12.12 12.51
N GLN A 391 -14.79 -11.60 11.97
CA GLN A 391 -15.99 -12.39 11.79
C GLN A 391 -15.57 -13.75 11.23
N ASN A 392 -16.27 -14.78 11.69
CA ASN A 392 -16.15 -16.17 11.25
C ASN A 392 -15.96 -16.30 9.72
N ASP A 393 -16.38 -15.31 8.92
CA ASP A 393 -16.28 -15.29 7.46
C ASP A 393 -14.85 -15.21 6.91
N LEU A 394 -13.92 -14.44 7.50
CA LEU A 394 -12.54 -14.33 6.98
C LEU A 394 -11.72 -15.62 7.20
N PHE A 395 -11.97 -16.33 8.30
CA PHE A 395 -11.42 -17.68 8.54
C PHE A 395 -12.20 -18.80 7.82
N ARG A 396 -13.39 -18.49 7.29
CA ARG A 396 -14.24 -19.41 6.49
C ARG A 396 -14.22 -19.07 5.00
N ILE A 397 -13.37 -18.16 4.53
CA ILE A 397 -13.18 -17.94 3.10
C ILE A 397 -12.78 -19.28 2.51
N SER A 398 -13.73 -19.90 1.82
CA SER A 398 -13.49 -21.11 1.07
C SER A 398 -12.60 -20.73 -0.11
N MET A 399 -11.84 -21.70 -0.64
CA MET A 399 -11.19 -21.56 -1.95
C MET A 399 -12.18 -21.02 -3.02
N LYS A 400 -13.49 -21.27 -2.86
CA LYS A 400 -14.56 -20.73 -3.73
C LYS A 400 -14.62 -19.19 -3.85
N ASP A 401 -14.06 -18.41 -2.93
CA ASP A 401 -14.08 -16.94 -2.96
C ASP A 401 -12.66 -16.32 -3.13
N LEU A 402 -11.74 -17.02 -3.82
CA LEU A 402 -10.36 -16.54 -3.98
C LEU A 402 -10.23 -15.19 -4.70
N ALA A 403 -11.04 -14.94 -5.74
CA ALA A 403 -11.01 -13.66 -6.45
C ALA A 403 -11.32 -12.49 -5.50
N GLN A 404 -12.24 -12.70 -4.55
CA GLN A 404 -12.58 -11.72 -3.52
C GLN A 404 -11.47 -11.58 -2.48
N LEU A 405 -10.87 -12.69 -2.05
CA LEU A 405 -9.71 -12.64 -1.15
C LEU A 405 -8.55 -11.87 -1.79
N TYR A 406 -8.32 -12.08 -3.09
CA TYR A 406 -7.30 -11.39 -3.85
C TYR A 406 -7.60 -9.89 -3.98
N GLU A 407 -8.83 -9.50 -4.31
CA GLU A 407 -9.27 -8.11 -4.33
C GLU A 407 -9.01 -7.40 -2.99
N TYR A 408 -9.41 -8.04 -1.89
CA TYR A 408 -9.18 -7.53 -0.56
C TYR A 408 -7.69 -7.44 -0.21
N TRP A 409 -6.92 -8.47 -0.59
CA TRP A 409 -5.47 -8.46 -0.40
C TRP A 409 -4.81 -7.34 -1.19
N CYS A 410 -5.23 -7.06 -2.43
CA CYS A 410 -4.70 -5.97 -3.24
C CYS A 410 -4.88 -4.62 -2.54
N PHE A 411 -6.07 -4.33 -2.03
CA PHE A 411 -6.36 -3.11 -1.26
C PHE A 411 -5.42 -2.97 -0.05
N LEU A 412 -5.36 -4.03 0.76
CA LEU A 412 -4.51 -4.09 1.94
C LEU A 412 -3.04 -3.92 1.58
N LYS A 413 -2.57 -4.58 0.52
CA LYS A 413 -1.17 -4.52 0.10
C LYS A 413 -0.78 -3.12 -0.38
N ILE A 414 -1.64 -2.43 -1.12
CA ILE A 414 -1.43 -1.02 -1.47
C ILE A 414 -1.34 -0.17 -0.20
N HIS A 415 -2.22 -0.42 0.78
CA HIS A 415 -2.11 0.23 2.09
C HIS A 415 -0.76 -0.04 2.77
N ASP A 416 -0.30 -1.29 2.82
CA ASP A 416 0.99 -1.67 3.41
C ASP A 416 2.14 -0.92 2.72
N LEU A 417 2.19 -0.89 1.39
CA LEU A 417 3.20 -0.15 0.62
C LEU A 417 3.20 1.35 0.95
N LEU A 418 2.03 1.98 1.03
CA LEU A 418 1.92 3.40 1.38
C LEU A 418 2.30 3.66 2.85
N SER A 419 1.88 2.80 3.77
CA SER A 419 2.11 2.97 5.21
C SER A 419 3.58 2.89 5.62
N ARG A 420 4.42 2.24 4.81
CA ARG A 420 5.88 2.15 5.03
C ARG A 420 6.58 3.50 4.85
N LYS A 421 6.09 4.33 3.91
CA LYS A 421 6.73 5.60 3.52
C LYS A 421 5.99 6.82 4.07
N TYR A 422 4.70 6.69 4.35
CA TYR A 422 3.84 7.83 4.63
C TYR A 422 3.02 7.68 5.90
N GLU A 423 2.65 8.81 6.51
CA GLU A 423 1.94 8.82 7.77
C GLU A 423 0.43 8.56 7.55
N LEU A 424 -0.07 7.45 8.10
CA LEU A 424 -1.50 7.17 8.12
C LEU A 424 -2.22 8.11 9.10
N LEU A 425 -3.11 8.97 8.59
CA LEU A 425 -3.93 9.88 9.40
C LEU A 425 -5.19 9.18 9.92
N THR A 426 -6.05 8.73 9.00
CA THR A 426 -7.35 8.12 9.31
C THR A 426 -7.53 6.80 8.59
N GLN A 427 -8.21 5.86 9.26
CA GLN A 427 -8.64 4.59 8.65
C GLN A 427 -10.08 4.28 9.10
N ASP A 428 -10.94 3.95 8.15
CA ASP A 428 -12.34 3.57 8.40
C ASP A 428 -12.57 2.06 8.37
N MET A 429 -11.48 1.29 8.27
CA MET A 429 -11.49 -0.15 8.07
C MET A 429 -11.83 -0.94 9.34
N ILE A 430 -11.44 -0.41 10.50
CA ILE A 430 -11.60 -1.06 11.80
C ILE A 430 -12.50 -0.20 12.66
N LYS A 431 -13.57 -0.82 13.17
CA LYS A 431 -14.53 -0.17 14.07
C LYS A 431 -14.52 -0.86 15.42
N VAL A 432 -14.77 -0.08 16.48
CA VAL A 432 -14.94 -0.61 17.84
C VAL A 432 -16.42 -0.56 18.20
N ASP A 433 -16.97 -1.69 18.62
CA ASP A 433 -18.30 -1.77 19.25
C ASP A 433 -18.16 -2.30 20.68
N ARG A 434 -19.23 -2.26 21.47
CA ARG A 434 -19.35 -2.73 22.86
C ARG A 434 -18.89 -4.19 23.04
N ARG A 435 -18.82 -4.96 21.94
CA ARG A 435 -18.41 -6.37 21.88
C ARG A 435 -16.96 -6.61 21.46
N GLY A 436 -16.14 -5.61 21.13
CA GLY A 436 -14.74 -5.81 20.71
C GLY A 436 -14.29 -4.92 19.54
N LEU A 437 -13.11 -5.23 18.98
CA LEU A 437 -12.67 -4.70 17.68
C LEU A 437 -13.27 -5.53 16.56
N PHE A 438 -13.88 -4.87 15.59
CA PHE A 438 -14.45 -5.49 14.40
C PHE A 438 -13.74 -4.95 13.17
N VAL A 439 -13.28 -5.85 12.32
CA VAL A 439 -12.84 -5.50 10.97
C VAL A 439 -14.08 -5.43 10.11
N THR A 440 -14.37 -4.27 9.54
CA THR A 440 -15.55 -4.04 8.71
C THR A 440 -15.18 -4.06 7.24
N LEU A 441 -14.76 -5.22 6.75
CA LEU A 441 -14.63 -5.49 5.32
C LEU A 441 -15.50 -6.69 4.97
N ASP A 442 -16.63 -6.38 4.37
CA ASP A 442 -17.53 -7.33 3.72
C ASP A 442 -17.89 -6.74 2.34
N ARG A 443 -18.39 -7.56 1.41
CA ARG A 443 -18.74 -7.24 0.00
C ARG A 443 -19.48 -5.92 -0.23
N THR A 444 -20.17 -5.41 0.79
CA THR A 444 -21.04 -4.24 0.75
C THR A 444 -20.45 -2.99 1.42
N GLN A 445 -19.28 -3.11 2.05
CA GLN A 445 -18.72 -2.06 2.90
C GLN A 445 -17.60 -1.30 2.23
N LYS A 446 -17.73 0.04 2.30
CA LYS A 446 -16.80 1.01 1.74
C LYS A 446 -15.72 1.31 2.77
N ALA A 447 -14.45 1.26 2.37
CA ALA A 447 -13.35 1.67 3.23
C ALA A 447 -12.61 2.86 2.63
N LYS A 448 -12.06 3.69 3.52
CA LYS A 448 -11.25 4.86 3.17
C LYS A 448 -10.05 4.93 4.10
N MET A 449 -8.88 5.20 3.53
CA MET A 449 -7.64 5.45 4.25
C MET A 449 -7.01 6.74 3.75
N VAL A 450 -6.62 7.62 4.68
CA VAL A 450 -6.01 8.92 4.37
C VAL A 450 -4.61 8.96 4.92
N TYR A 451 -3.68 9.39 4.08
CA TYR A 451 -2.27 9.49 4.40
C TYR A 451 -1.76 10.90 4.17
N ARG A 452 -0.66 11.23 4.83
CA ARG A 452 0.08 12.46 4.64
C ARG A 452 1.52 12.16 4.30
N ASN A 453 2.02 12.83 3.28
CA ASN A 453 3.44 12.83 2.98
C ASN A 453 4.16 13.75 3.99
N PRO A 454 5.09 13.24 4.82
CA PRO A 454 5.79 14.03 5.83
C PRO A 454 6.74 15.07 5.23
N ALA A 455 7.23 14.88 4.00
CA ALA A 455 8.20 15.78 3.37
C ALA A 455 7.57 17.07 2.84
N ASN A 456 6.42 16.97 2.16
CA ASN A 456 5.77 18.10 1.48
C ASN A 456 4.35 18.40 2.02
N GLY A 457 3.83 17.58 2.93
CA GLY A 457 2.51 17.76 3.54
C GLY A 457 1.32 17.37 2.66
N GLU A 458 1.54 16.83 1.45
CA GLU A 458 0.47 16.41 0.54
C GLU A 458 -0.39 15.29 1.14
N VAL A 459 -1.68 15.28 0.79
CA VAL A 459 -2.65 14.33 1.31
C VAL A 459 -3.16 13.45 0.18
N PHE A 460 -3.17 12.15 0.42
CA PHE A 460 -3.73 11.18 -0.51
C PHE A 460 -4.65 10.21 0.19
N THR A 461 -5.65 9.76 -0.54
CA THR A 461 -6.75 8.94 -0.05
C THR A 461 -6.89 7.69 -0.89
N LEU A 462 -6.84 6.53 -0.25
CA LEU A 462 -7.15 5.25 -0.88
C LEU A 462 -8.58 4.85 -0.51
N TYR A 463 -9.39 4.58 -1.53
CA TYR A 463 -10.78 4.12 -1.42
C TYR A 463 -10.88 2.66 -1.83
N TYR A 464 -11.71 1.90 -1.12
CA TYR A 464 -12.08 0.53 -1.44
C TYR A 464 -13.58 0.43 -1.72
N ASN A 465 -13.93 -0.17 -2.85
CA ASN A 465 -15.29 -0.40 -3.31
C ASN A 465 -16.18 0.86 -3.24
N THR A 466 -15.59 2.05 -3.45
CA THR A 466 -16.30 3.32 -3.46
C THR A 466 -15.57 4.36 -4.28
N LEU A 467 -16.35 5.23 -4.91
CA LEU A 467 -15.83 6.43 -5.55
C LEU A 467 -15.71 7.60 -4.55
N PRO A 468 -14.80 8.55 -4.79
CA PRO A 468 -14.78 9.85 -4.10
C PRO A 468 -16.12 10.59 -4.20
N LYS A 469 -16.40 11.47 -3.24
CA LYS A 469 -17.65 12.25 -3.25
C LYS A 469 -17.69 13.18 -4.47
N GLY A 470 -18.77 13.11 -5.25
CA GLY A 470 -18.98 13.90 -6.48
C GLY A 470 -18.76 13.10 -7.76
N ASP A 471 -18.03 11.99 -7.69
CA ASP A 471 -17.80 11.12 -8.85
C ASP A 471 -18.94 10.14 -9.02
N HIS A 472 -19.41 9.99 -10.26
CA HIS A 472 -20.46 9.06 -10.61
C HIS A 472 -20.34 8.65 -12.08
N SER A 473 -21.18 7.70 -12.48
CA SER A 473 -21.37 7.36 -13.88
C SER A 473 -22.84 7.60 -14.24
N GLU A 474 -23.08 8.33 -15.32
CA GLU A 474 -24.41 8.70 -15.80
C GLU A 474 -25.16 7.53 -16.46
N THR A 475 -24.45 6.47 -16.84
CA THR A 475 -25.01 5.40 -17.67
C THR A 475 -25.26 4.12 -16.87
N LEU A 476 -24.19 3.42 -16.49
CA LEU A 476 -24.22 2.17 -15.75
C LEU A 476 -23.46 2.35 -14.44
N GLY A 477 -23.87 1.65 -13.38
CA GLY A 477 -23.12 1.64 -12.12
C GLY A 477 -21.72 1.03 -12.31
N GLN A 478 -20.73 1.88 -12.59
CA GLN A 478 -19.32 1.51 -12.64
C GLN A 478 -18.73 1.66 -11.24
N GLN A 479 -18.26 0.55 -10.66
CA GLN A 479 -17.69 0.53 -9.32
C GLN A 479 -16.34 -0.18 -9.36
N PRO A 480 -15.23 0.58 -9.43
CA PRO A 480 -13.89 0.00 -9.38
C PRO A 480 -13.55 -0.50 -7.97
N ASP A 481 -12.67 -1.50 -7.90
CA ASP A 481 -12.26 -2.12 -6.63
C ASP A 481 -11.49 -1.14 -5.74
N ASN A 482 -10.45 -0.49 -6.29
CA ASN A 482 -9.64 0.48 -5.56
C ASN A 482 -9.49 1.79 -6.34
N VAL A 483 -9.55 2.91 -5.63
CA VAL A 483 -9.27 4.24 -6.19
C VAL A 483 -8.30 4.99 -5.30
N LEU A 484 -7.17 5.39 -5.86
CA LEU A 484 -6.21 6.26 -5.20
C LEU A 484 -6.41 7.70 -5.67
N THR A 485 -6.68 8.60 -4.73
CA THR A 485 -6.85 10.04 -4.97
C THR A 485 -5.68 10.81 -4.37
N LEU A 486 -5.04 11.66 -5.16
CA LEU A 486 -3.88 12.46 -4.81
C LEU A 486 -4.26 13.95 -4.88
N LYS A 487 -4.23 14.63 -3.73
CA LYS A 487 -4.46 16.07 -3.63
C LYS A 487 -3.12 16.77 -3.43
N LYS A 488 -2.66 17.45 -4.49
CA LYS A 488 -1.40 18.20 -4.50
C LYS A 488 -1.63 19.63 -4.00
N ASN A 489 -0.68 20.20 -3.26
CA ASN A 489 -0.87 21.49 -2.55
C ASN A 489 -1.10 22.69 -3.50
N GLU A 490 -0.64 22.61 -4.75
CA GLU A 490 -0.71 23.68 -5.75
C GLU A 490 -1.71 23.41 -6.89
N ALA A 491 -2.32 22.22 -6.93
CA ALA A 491 -3.27 21.83 -7.97
C ALA A 491 -4.71 22.08 -7.51
N ALA A 492 -5.51 22.74 -8.36
CA ALA A 492 -6.94 22.91 -8.11
C ALA A 492 -7.72 21.58 -8.26
N VAL A 493 -7.13 20.57 -8.89
CA VAL A 493 -7.76 19.30 -9.27
C VAL A 493 -7.13 18.13 -8.52
N GLU A 494 -7.96 17.17 -8.12
CA GLU A 494 -7.52 15.90 -7.53
C GLU A 494 -7.21 14.87 -8.62
N TYR A 495 -6.03 14.24 -8.54
CA TYR A 495 -5.64 13.19 -9.47
C TYR A 495 -6.14 11.84 -8.96
N LYS A 496 -6.85 11.08 -9.80
CA LYS A 496 -7.48 9.82 -9.40
C LYS A 496 -7.03 8.68 -10.30
N TYR A 497 -6.61 7.58 -9.68
CA TYR A 497 -6.10 6.38 -10.34
C TYR A 497 -6.89 5.17 -9.86
N ILE A 498 -7.30 4.32 -10.80
CA ILE A 498 -8.06 3.10 -10.52
C ILE A 498 -7.12 1.89 -10.52
N PHE A 499 -7.28 1.02 -9.52
CA PHE A 499 -6.64 -0.28 -9.47
C PHE A 499 -7.69 -1.37 -9.27
N ASP A 500 -7.89 -2.18 -10.29
CA ASP A 500 -8.92 -3.22 -10.33
C ASP A 500 -8.27 -4.60 -10.27
N ALA A 501 -8.69 -5.44 -9.33
CA ALA A 501 -8.05 -6.71 -9.05
C ALA A 501 -8.75 -7.83 -9.83
N LYS A 502 -7.97 -8.60 -10.60
CA LYS A 502 -8.47 -9.69 -11.43
C LYS A 502 -7.61 -10.92 -11.21
N TYR A 503 -8.16 -11.89 -10.46
CA TYR A 503 -7.49 -13.16 -10.21
C TYR A 503 -7.62 -14.12 -11.40
N ARG A 504 -7.01 -13.75 -12.52
CA ARG A 504 -6.92 -14.54 -13.75
C ARG A 504 -5.69 -14.13 -14.54
N LEU A 505 -5.12 -15.09 -15.26
CA LEU A 505 -3.96 -14.89 -16.12
C LEU A 505 -4.27 -15.56 -17.47
N ASN A 506 -4.05 -14.83 -18.56
CA ASN A 506 -4.01 -15.41 -19.89
C ASN A 506 -2.57 -15.84 -20.20
N PRO A 507 -2.29 -17.15 -20.24
CA PRO A 507 -0.95 -17.68 -20.47
C PRO A 507 -0.51 -17.53 -21.93
N GLY A 508 -1.42 -17.26 -22.87
CA GLY A 508 -1.09 -17.00 -24.26
C GLY A 508 -0.37 -18.15 -24.95
N TYR A 509 -1.02 -19.30 -25.18
CA TYR A 509 -0.38 -20.42 -25.89
C TYR A 509 -0.22 -20.17 -27.38
N GLU A 510 0.78 -20.83 -27.98
CA GLU A 510 0.96 -20.90 -29.43
C GLU A 510 -0.34 -21.32 -30.14
N GLY A 511 -0.70 -20.58 -31.19
CA GLY A 511 -1.94 -20.79 -31.96
C GLY A 511 -3.15 -19.96 -31.49
N THR A 512 -3.11 -19.33 -30.30
CA THR A 512 -4.16 -18.42 -29.84
C THR A 512 -4.04 -17.02 -30.44
N SER A 513 -5.15 -16.26 -30.51
CA SER A 513 -5.13 -14.84 -30.91
C SER A 513 -4.27 -14.00 -29.97
N TYR A 514 -4.33 -14.30 -28.66
CA TYR A 514 -3.55 -13.62 -27.63
C TYR A 514 -2.03 -13.79 -27.87
N PHE A 515 -1.55 -15.03 -28.08
CA PHE A 515 -0.12 -15.26 -28.33
C PHE A 515 0.39 -14.56 -29.58
N ARG A 516 -0.41 -14.50 -30.65
CA ARG A 516 -0.04 -13.79 -31.89
C ARG A 516 0.26 -12.31 -31.64
N ASN A 517 -0.50 -11.69 -30.73
CA ASN A 517 -0.43 -10.26 -30.45
C ASN A 517 0.60 -9.91 -29.37
N TYR A 518 0.77 -10.75 -28.35
CA TYR A 518 1.57 -10.42 -27.16
C TYR A 518 2.77 -11.34 -26.91
N ARG A 519 2.73 -12.60 -27.39
CA ARG A 519 3.79 -13.63 -27.28
C ARG A 519 4.22 -14.02 -25.85
N MET A 520 3.59 -13.49 -24.82
CA MET A 520 3.90 -13.73 -23.42
C MET A 520 2.62 -13.68 -22.56
N PRO A 521 2.60 -14.28 -21.36
CA PRO A 521 1.46 -14.22 -20.46
C PRO A 521 1.10 -12.81 -20.00
N GLY A 522 -0.18 -12.56 -19.77
CA GLY A 522 -0.66 -11.30 -19.23
C GLY A 522 -2.15 -11.33 -18.87
N PRO A 523 -2.75 -10.19 -18.53
CA PRO A 523 -4.18 -10.08 -18.24
C PRO A 523 -5.04 -10.31 -19.50
N GLU A 524 -6.32 -10.61 -19.31
CA GLU A 524 -7.25 -10.72 -20.44
C GLU A 524 -7.48 -9.37 -21.12
N GLU A 525 -7.68 -9.35 -22.45
CA GLU A 525 -7.98 -8.12 -23.20
C GLU A 525 -9.24 -7.42 -22.67
N ASP A 526 -10.24 -8.20 -22.25
CA ASP A 526 -11.48 -7.70 -21.66
C ASP A 526 -11.29 -6.96 -20.33
N ASP A 527 -10.26 -7.32 -19.55
CA ASP A 527 -9.91 -6.58 -18.33
C ASP A 527 -9.37 -5.20 -18.66
N ILE A 528 -8.48 -5.12 -19.66
CA ILE A 528 -7.93 -3.85 -20.14
C ILE A 528 -9.03 -2.97 -20.76
N ASN A 529 -9.95 -3.57 -21.51
CA ASN A 529 -11.12 -2.85 -22.04
C ASN A 529 -12.02 -2.29 -20.94
N THR A 530 -12.15 -3.02 -19.83
CA THR A 530 -12.87 -2.53 -18.64
C THR A 530 -12.18 -1.29 -18.05
N MET A 531 -10.85 -1.22 -18.07
CA MET A 531 -10.11 -0.03 -17.61
C MET A 531 -10.36 1.20 -18.49
N HIS A 532 -10.43 1.01 -19.82
CA HIS A 532 -10.84 2.07 -20.73
C HIS A 532 -12.25 2.58 -20.42
N ARG A 533 -13.18 1.66 -20.14
CA ARG A 533 -14.55 2.00 -19.73
C ARG A 533 -14.57 2.81 -18.44
N TYR A 534 -13.85 2.39 -17.40
CA TYR A 534 -13.84 3.15 -16.14
C TYR A 534 -13.24 4.55 -16.29
N ARG A 535 -12.12 4.66 -17.02
CA ARG A 535 -11.46 5.96 -17.25
C ARG A 535 -12.38 6.96 -17.95
N ASP A 536 -13.15 6.49 -18.93
CA ASP A 536 -13.96 7.36 -19.77
C ASP A 536 -15.41 7.56 -19.25
N ALA A 537 -15.97 6.60 -18.51
CA ALA A 537 -17.36 6.63 -18.04
C ALA A 537 -17.56 7.24 -16.63
N ILE A 538 -16.49 7.43 -15.85
CA ILE A 538 -16.56 8.06 -14.52
C ILE A 538 -16.26 9.55 -14.64
N VAL A 539 -17.28 10.36 -14.38
CA VAL A 539 -17.28 11.81 -14.56
C VAL A 539 -17.48 12.52 -13.22
N TYR A 540 -16.97 13.75 -13.17
CA TYR A 540 -17.18 14.69 -12.08
C TYR A 540 -17.98 15.88 -12.62
N THR A 541 -19.06 16.25 -11.92
CA THR A 541 -19.83 17.46 -12.26
C THR A 541 -19.36 18.60 -11.38
N ASP A 542 -18.85 19.67 -11.98
CA ASP A 542 -18.54 20.90 -11.24
C ASP A 542 -19.85 21.58 -10.84
N ALA A 543 -19.98 21.88 -9.53
CA ALA A 543 -21.14 22.51 -8.94
C ALA A 543 -21.42 23.93 -9.49
N HIS A 544 -20.43 24.58 -10.11
CA HIS A 544 -20.56 25.95 -10.62
C HIS A 544 -20.86 26.04 -12.12
N SER A 545 -20.42 25.09 -12.94
CA SER A 545 -20.56 25.15 -14.41
C SER A 545 -21.54 24.13 -15.00
N TRP A 546 -21.96 23.09 -14.23
CA TRP A 546 -22.70 21.93 -14.75
C TRP A 546 -21.99 21.18 -15.88
N ASP A 547 -20.72 21.47 -16.15
CA ASP A 547 -19.90 20.77 -17.14
C ASP A 547 -19.42 19.43 -16.55
N LEU A 548 -19.48 18.38 -17.37
CA LEU A 548 -18.96 17.06 -17.05
C LEU A 548 -17.48 16.97 -17.42
N GLU A 549 -16.63 16.84 -16.41
CA GLU A 549 -15.20 16.59 -16.61
C GLU A 549 -14.85 15.13 -16.34
N ARG A 550 -13.88 14.61 -17.09
CA ARG A 550 -13.36 13.26 -16.83
C ARG A 550 -12.64 13.28 -15.49
N SER A 551 -13.07 12.40 -14.58
CA SER A 551 -12.53 12.40 -13.23
C SER A 551 -11.29 11.53 -13.08
N MET A 552 -11.10 10.51 -13.93
CA MET A 552 -10.08 9.48 -13.76
C MET A 552 -8.89 9.71 -14.71
N PHE A 553 -7.67 9.69 -14.17
CA PHE A 553 -6.43 9.95 -14.92
C PHE A 553 -5.77 8.68 -15.45
N GLY A 554 -5.94 7.57 -14.74
CA GLY A 554 -5.40 6.27 -15.13
C GLY A 554 -6.18 5.12 -14.53
N ALA A 555 -6.12 3.96 -15.18
CA ALA A 555 -6.82 2.76 -14.77
C ALA A 555 -5.98 1.52 -15.08
N TYR A 556 -5.74 0.70 -14.05
CA TYR A 556 -4.79 -0.40 -14.10
C TYR A 556 -5.41 -1.70 -13.57
N VAL A 557 -5.08 -2.80 -14.24
CA VAL A 557 -5.45 -4.15 -13.80
C VAL A 557 -4.33 -4.72 -12.92
N LEU A 558 -4.68 -5.22 -11.73
CA LEU A 558 -3.79 -6.00 -10.87
C LEU A 558 -4.09 -7.48 -11.10
N PHE A 559 -3.10 -8.24 -11.55
CA PHE A 559 -3.29 -9.65 -11.88
C PHE A 559 -2.18 -10.53 -11.28
N PRO A 560 -2.46 -11.81 -10.99
CA PRO A 560 -1.52 -12.65 -10.27
C PRO A 560 -0.47 -13.22 -11.25
N TYR A 561 0.77 -12.75 -11.16
CA TYR A 561 1.89 -13.23 -11.96
C TYR A 561 3.21 -12.99 -11.22
N HIS A 562 4.08 -14.00 -11.19
CA HIS A 562 5.30 -13.97 -10.37
C HIS A 562 6.47 -13.24 -11.05
N ASP A 563 6.60 -13.34 -12.38
CA ASP A 563 7.77 -12.86 -13.14
C ASP A 563 7.60 -11.40 -13.59
N GLU A 564 7.90 -10.46 -12.69
CA GLU A 564 7.81 -9.03 -12.97
C GLU A 564 8.78 -8.58 -14.06
N GLU A 565 9.98 -9.15 -14.12
CA GLU A 565 11.04 -8.74 -15.05
C GLU A 565 10.62 -8.99 -16.50
N ARG A 566 10.10 -10.19 -16.78
CA ARG A 566 9.60 -10.52 -18.11
C ARG A 566 8.38 -9.68 -18.50
N PHE A 567 7.53 -9.33 -17.53
CA PHE A 567 6.32 -8.56 -17.82
C PHE A 567 6.61 -7.09 -18.18
N GLN A 568 7.75 -6.52 -17.78
CA GLN A 568 8.13 -5.15 -18.18
C GLN A 568 8.19 -4.98 -19.71
N GLU A 569 8.50 -6.04 -20.45
CA GLU A 569 8.55 -6.00 -21.91
C GLU A 569 7.16 -6.05 -22.56
N HIS A 570 6.11 -6.42 -21.80
CA HIS A 570 4.76 -6.60 -22.29
C HIS A 570 4.14 -5.28 -22.76
N LYS A 571 3.36 -5.35 -23.84
CA LYS A 571 2.59 -4.21 -24.38
C LYS A 571 1.71 -3.50 -23.35
N PHE A 572 1.08 -4.23 -22.41
CA PHE A 572 0.19 -3.67 -21.39
C PHE A 572 0.93 -3.01 -20.23
N TYR A 573 2.21 -3.35 -20.03
CA TYR A 573 3.06 -2.59 -19.12
C TYR A 573 3.49 -1.28 -19.79
N LYS A 574 4.00 -1.36 -21.02
CA LYS A 574 4.43 -0.19 -21.81
C LYS A 574 3.30 0.80 -22.09
N SER A 575 2.05 0.34 -22.15
CA SER A 575 0.90 1.23 -22.34
C SER A 575 0.61 2.13 -21.13
N ILE A 576 1.15 1.82 -19.95
CA ILE A 576 1.02 2.67 -18.76
C ILE A 576 1.63 4.05 -19.02
N GLU A 577 2.86 4.09 -19.52
CA GLU A 577 3.56 5.35 -19.85
C GLU A 577 2.90 6.09 -21.02
N LEU A 578 2.32 5.36 -21.98
CA LEU A 578 1.76 5.95 -23.20
C LEU A 578 0.36 6.53 -23.00
N ILE A 579 -0.51 5.83 -22.26
CA ILE A 579 -1.94 6.14 -22.19
C ILE A 579 -2.57 6.04 -20.79
N ASN A 580 -1.76 5.83 -19.73
CA ASN A 580 -2.20 5.62 -18.35
C ASN A 580 -3.22 4.48 -18.19
N VAL A 581 -3.21 3.51 -19.09
CA VAL A 581 -4.04 2.30 -19.02
C VAL A 581 -3.14 1.10 -19.26
N GLY A 582 -3.22 0.11 -18.39
CA GLY A 582 -2.35 -1.06 -18.47
C GLY A 582 -2.59 -2.03 -17.33
N ALA A 583 -1.54 -2.77 -16.97
CA ALA A 583 -1.63 -3.77 -15.90
C ALA A 583 -0.32 -3.92 -15.14
N PHE A 584 -0.43 -4.39 -13.90
CA PHE A 584 0.69 -4.73 -13.03
C PHE A 584 0.56 -6.17 -12.53
N PRO A 585 1.63 -6.98 -12.60
CA PRO A 585 1.71 -8.22 -11.85
C PRO A 585 1.70 -7.88 -10.36
N PHE A 586 0.85 -8.56 -9.58
CA PHE A 586 0.69 -8.23 -8.18
C PHE A 586 0.44 -9.47 -7.32
N LEU A 587 1.48 -9.92 -6.62
CA LEU A 587 1.46 -11.03 -5.66
C LEU A 587 2.35 -10.70 -4.46
N PRO A 588 2.26 -11.41 -3.31
CA PRO A 588 3.04 -11.08 -2.11
C PRO A 588 4.56 -10.96 -2.32
N ASN A 589 5.11 -11.66 -3.32
CA ASN A 589 6.54 -11.63 -3.67
C ASN A 589 6.84 -10.78 -4.93
N SER A 590 5.82 -10.28 -5.60
CA SER A 590 5.89 -9.55 -6.88
C SER A 590 5.10 -8.26 -6.73
N THR A 591 5.71 -7.28 -6.04
CA THR A 591 5.13 -5.95 -5.82
C THR A 591 6.02 -4.80 -6.27
N LYS A 592 7.20 -5.05 -6.86
CA LYS A 592 8.22 -4.01 -7.08
C LYS A 592 7.75 -3.02 -8.14
N LEU A 593 7.13 -3.50 -9.21
CA LEU A 593 6.62 -2.63 -10.28
C LEU A 593 5.53 -1.68 -9.77
N MET A 594 4.61 -2.22 -8.96
CA MET A 594 3.55 -1.43 -8.35
C MET A 594 4.10 -0.43 -7.34
N GLU A 595 5.10 -0.82 -6.52
CA GLU A 595 5.74 0.11 -5.58
C GLU A 595 6.47 1.25 -6.30
N ALA A 596 7.23 0.95 -7.35
CA ALA A 596 7.91 1.96 -8.17
C ALA A 596 6.90 2.93 -8.81
N PHE A 597 5.80 2.40 -9.34
CA PHE A 597 4.74 3.22 -9.93
C PHE A 597 4.02 4.11 -8.90
N LEU A 598 3.72 3.58 -7.70
CA LEU A 598 3.13 4.38 -6.61
C LEU A 598 4.06 5.52 -6.20
N ASP A 599 5.37 5.26 -6.08
CA ASP A 599 6.36 6.31 -5.80
C ASP A 599 6.38 7.35 -6.92
N GLU A 600 6.37 6.92 -8.18
CA GLU A 600 6.38 7.78 -9.35
C GLU A 600 5.17 8.73 -9.36
N ILE A 601 3.94 8.23 -9.23
CA ILE A 601 2.73 9.08 -9.29
C ILE A 601 2.61 10.04 -8.09
N ILE A 602 3.14 9.65 -6.92
CA ILE A 602 3.14 10.48 -5.71
C ILE A 602 4.21 11.56 -5.83
N MET A 603 5.40 11.24 -6.37
CA MET A 603 6.48 12.20 -6.58
C MET A 603 6.31 13.07 -7.83
N ASP A 604 5.48 12.65 -8.78
CA ASP A 604 5.23 13.39 -10.02
C ASP A 604 4.70 14.80 -9.76
N SER A 605 4.94 15.71 -10.70
CA SER A 605 4.34 17.03 -10.65
C SER A 605 2.85 17.00 -11.07
N PRO A 606 2.04 17.99 -10.64
CA PRO A 606 0.70 18.21 -11.20
C PRO A 606 0.67 18.23 -12.73
N GLU A 607 1.72 18.77 -13.36
CA GLU A 607 1.84 18.92 -14.81
C GLU A 607 2.26 17.62 -15.49
N LYS A 608 3.19 16.83 -14.92
CA LYS A 608 3.51 15.50 -15.43
C LYS A 608 2.31 14.57 -15.35
N ALA A 609 1.58 14.60 -14.24
CA ALA A 609 0.32 13.88 -14.10
C ALA A 609 -0.73 14.33 -15.14
N TYR A 610 -0.74 15.62 -15.50
CA TYR A 610 -1.61 16.17 -16.55
C TYR A 610 -1.13 15.87 -17.99
N GLU A 611 0.18 15.74 -18.22
CA GLU A 611 0.78 15.38 -19.51
C GLU A 611 0.58 13.90 -19.86
N ARG A 612 0.54 13.03 -18.85
CA ARG A 612 0.20 11.61 -19.02
C ARG A 612 -1.25 11.37 -19.44
N SER A 613 -2.13 12.38 -19.31
CA SER A 613 -3.51 12.26 -19.78
C SER A 613 -3.59 12.39 -21.31
N THR A 614 -4.06 11.33 -21.98
CA THR A 614 -4.24 11.34 -23.43
C THR A 614 -5.35 12.31 -23.81
N ARG A 615 -4.99 13.37 -24.54
CA ARG A 615 -5.96 14.39 -24.98
C ARG A 615 -6.56 14.03 -26.33
N PRO A 616 -7.84 14.36 -26.58
CA PRO A 616 -8.38 14.35 -27.93
C PRO A 616 -7.51 15.18 -28.87
N ARG A 617 -7.28 14.67 -30.08
CA ARG A 617 -6.51 15.38 -31.11
C ARG A 617 -7.18 16.73 -31.41
N GLY A 618 -6.45 17.84 -31.19
CA GLY A 618 -6.95 19.21 -31.41
C GLY A 618 -6.90 20.13 -30.19
N THR A 619 -6.81 19.59 -28.97
CA THR A 619 -6.74 20.39 -27.74
C THR A 619 -5.44 21.21 -27.63
N LYS A 620 -4.33 20.75 -28.24
CA LYS A 620 -3.04 21.48 -28.28
C LYS A 620 -3.16 22.83 -29.01
N SER A 621 -3.86 22.90 -30.16
CA SER A 621 -3.99 24.17 -30.89
C SER A 621 -4.96 25.15 -30.21
N TYR A 622 -5.96 24.64 -29.48
CA TYR A 622 -6.90 25.45 -28.72
C TYR A 622 -6.24 26.18 -27.54
N TYR A 623 -5.33 25.52 -26.81
CA TYR A 623 -4.62 26.12 -25.66
C TYR A 623 -3.34 26.89 -26.04
N GLN A 624 -2.62 26.52 -27.10
CA GLN A 624 -1.50 27.32 -27.63
C GLN A 624 -1.92 28.77 -27.94
N ASN A 625 -3.14 28.96 -28.43
CA ASN A 625 -3.71 30.30 -28.68
C ASN A 625 -3.95 31.13 -27.40
N LYS A 626 -4.09 30.51 -26.22
CA LYS A 626 -4.33 31.22 -24.94
C LYS A 626 -3.04 31.58 -24.18
N MET A 627 -1.97 30.79 -24.32
CA MET A 627 -0.69 31.03 -23.63
C MET A 627 0.32 31.87 -24.43
N SER A 628 0.23 31.89 -25.77
CA SER A 628 1.15 32.63 -26.65
C SER A 628 0.80 34.11 -26.86
N GLY A 629 -0.35 34.57 -26.38
CA GLY A 629 -0.78 35.96 -26.57
C GLY A 629 0.09 36.95 -25.80
N LYS A 630 0.83 37.82 -26.51
CA LYS A 630 1.54 39.00 -25.97
C LYS A 630 0.54 40.09 -25.57
N ASN A 631 -0.29 39.78 -24.58
CA ASN A 631 -1.47 40.56 -24.20
C ASN A 631 -1.22 41.58 -23.08
N ILE A 632 0.00 41.63 -22.52
CA ILE A 632 0.46 42.69 -21.63
C ILE A 632 1.64 43.44 -22.25
N MET A 633 1.54 44.77 -22.25
CA MET A 633 2.65 45.67 -22.59
C MET A 633 3.19 46.32 -21.31
N VAL A 634 4.49 46.17 -21.06
CA VAL A 634 5.19 46.81 -19.94
C VAL A 634 5.99 47.99 -20.48
N GLY A 635 5.55 49.20 -20.14
CA GLY A 635 6.16 50.44 -20.59
C GLY A 635 7.15 51.02 -19.58
N SER A 636 8.34 51.42 -20.04
CA SER A 636 9.35 52.06 -19.19
C SER A 636 9.02 53.53 -18.93
N LEU A 637 8.95 53.94 -17.65
CA LEU A 637 8.74 55.32 -17.23
C LEU A 637 10.07 56.00 -16.93
N ARG A 638 10.26 57.20 -17.48
CA ARG A 638 11.51 57.96 -17.34
C ARG A 638 11.46 59.15 -16.37
N GLU A 639 10.28 59.52 -15.89
CA GLU A 639 10.09 60.67 -15.01
C GLU A 639 8.96 60.39 -14.02
N LYS A 640 9.09 60.85 -12.77
CA LYS A 640 8.05 60.73 -11.76
C LYS A 640 6.74 61.42 -12.17
N ALA A 641 6.83 62.59 -12.78
CA ALA A 641 5.68 63.32 -13.31
C ALA A 641 4.87 62.50 -14.33
N GLN A 642 5.51 61.55 -15.05
CA GLN A 642 4.81 60.69 -16.00
C GLN A 642 3.92 59.66 -15.29
N LEU A 643 4.34 59.16 -14.12
CA LEU A 643 3.54 58.27 -13.30
C LEU A 643 2.31 59.00 -12.74
N ASP A 644 2.52 60.18 -12.15
CA ASP A 644 1.44 60.97 -11.54
C ASP A 644 0.38 61.36 -12.58
N LEU A 645 0.80 61.76 -13.79
CA LEU A 645 -0.10 62.06 -14.89
C LEU A 645 -0.82 60.81 -15.43
N ALA A 646 -0.14 59.67 -15.51
CA ALA A 646 -0.75 58.42 -15.96
C ALA A 646 -1.85 57.95 -14.99
N LEU A 647 -1.60 58.05 -13.69
CA LEU A 647 -2.57 57.71 -12.64
C LEU A 647 -3.73 58.70 -12.59
N LYS A 648 -3.46 60.01 -12.78
CA LYS A 648 -4.48 61.07 -12.71
C LYS A 648 -5.45 61.07 -13.91
N TYR A 649 -4.93 60.84 -15.12
CA TYR A 649 -5.71 60.93 -16.36
C TYR A 649 -5.95 59.55 -17.02
N GLU A 650 -5.65 58.46 -16.30
CA GLU A 650 -5.93 57.07 -16.70
C GLU A 650 -5.47 56.74 -18.13
N PHE A 651 -4.24 57.11 -18.46
CA PHE A 651 -3.69 56.88 -19.80
C PHE A 651 -2.21 56.50 -19.76
N TYR A 652 -1.73 55.88 -20.84
CA TYR A 652 -0.31 55.65 -21.10
C TYR A 652 0.00 56.01 -22.55
N HIS A 653 1.18 56.58 -22.81
CA HIS A 653 1.60 56.91 -24.18
C HIS A 653 3.05 56.55 -24.42
N ILE A 654 3.34 56.07 -25.64
CA ILE A 654 4.67 55.69 -26.08
C ILE A 654 4.88 56.11 -27.55
N PRO A 655 6.10 56.54 -27.96
CA PRO A 655 6.39 56.76 -29.37
C PRO A 655 6.10 55.50 -30.20
N LEU A 656 5.47 55.67 -31.37
CA LEU A 656 5.19 54.55 -32.27
C LEU A 656 6.49 53.85 -32.73
N GLU A 657 7.58 54.61 -32.88
CA GLU A 657 8.93 54.10 -33.22
C GLU A 657 9.47 53.06 -32.23
N ASN A 658 8.97 53.01 -31.00
CA ASN A 658 9.39 52.04 -29.98
C ASN A 658 8.66 50.69 -30.10
N ILE A 659 7.63 50.59 -30.94
CA ILE A 659 6.83 49.39 -31.14
C ILE A 659 7.30 48.74 -32.44
N SER A 660 8.16 47.71 -32.32
CA SER A 660 8.77 47.06 -33.48
C SER A 660 7.78 46.29 -34.35
N ASP A 661 6.74 45.70 -33.75
CA ASP A 661 5.67 44.98 -34.45
C ASP A 661 4.30 45.61 -34.14
N HIS A 662 3.77 46.37 -35.09
CA HIS A 662 2.48 47.04 -34.96
C HIS A 662 1.29 46.08 -34.86
N LYS A 663 1.43 44.80 -35.27
CA LYS A 663 0.37 43.79 -35.11
C LYS A 663 0.10 43.44 -33.66
N LEU A 664 1.04 43.72 -32.75
CA LEU A 664 0.87 43.48 -31.32
C LEU A 664 -0.13 44.45 -30.68
N LEU A 665 -0.34 45.63 -31.26
CA LEU A 665 -1.24 46.65 -30.72
C LEU A 665 -2.68 46.15 -30.54
N THR A 666 -3.17 45.33 -31.46
CA THR A 666 -4.52 44.74 -31.39
C THR A 666 -4.64 43.60 -30.38
N GLN A 667 -3.52 43.08 -29.88
CA GLN A 667 -3.46 41.98 -28.92
C GLN A 667 -3.32 42.45 -27.46
N ILE A 668 -2.89 43.70 -27.26
CA ILE A 668 -2.67 44.28 -25.93
C ILE A 668 -4.02 44.49 -25.24
N LYS A 669 -4.19 43.83 -24.10
CA LYS A 669 -5.35 43.97 -23.21
C LYS A 669 -5.02 44.72 -21.93
N TYR A 670 -3.75 44.73 -21.53
CA TYR A 670 -3.28 45.39 -20.32
C TYR A 670 -1.98 46.16 -20.57
N VAL A 671 -1.82 47.27 -19.85
CA VAL A 671 -0.56 48.02 -19.78
C VAL A 671 -0.06 47.98 -18.34
N ALA A 672 1.24 47.76 -18.17
CA ALA A 672 1.93 47.85 -16.89
C ALA A 672 3.03 48.90 -16.95
N LEU A 673 3.30 49.54 -15.81
CA LEU A 673 4.26 50.65 -15.71
C LEU A 673 5.52 50.18 -14.99
N TYR A 674 6.65 50.22 -15.69
CA TYR A 674 7.96 49.96 -15.11
C TYR A 674 8.61 51.25 -14.62
N GLN A 675 8.90 51.30 -13.32
CA GLN A 675 9.60 52.40 -12.65
C GLN A 675 11.10 52.07 -12.59
N SER A 676 11.89 52.82 -13.35
CA SER A 676 13.33 52.55 -13.54
C SER A 676 14.15 52.83 -12.28
N ARG A 677 15.19 52.00 -12.05
CA ARG A 677 16.06 52.12 -10.87
C ARG A 677 16.80 53.46 -10.81
N SER A 678 17.26 54.00 -11.93
CA SER A 678 18.06 55.23 -11.97
C SER A 678 17.27 56.49 -11.61
N GLN A 679 15.95 56.51 -11.82
CA GLN A 679 15.12 57.71 -11.69
C GLN A 679 14.09 57.62 -10.56
N PHE A 680 13.76 56.42 -10.09
CA PHE A 680 12.81 56.17 -9.00
C PHE A 680 13.49 55.64 -7.72
N LEU A 681 14.83 55.71 -7.63
CA LEU A 681 15.58 55.29 -6.44
C LEU A 681 15.17 56.05 -5.18
N SER A 682 14.91 57.36 -5.31
CA SER A 682 14.52 58.25 -4.20
C SER A 682 13.11 58.02 -3.67
N THR A 683 12.26 57.28 -4.41
CA THR A 683 10.88 56.98 -4.03
C THR A 683 10.70 55.60 -3.39
N GLY A 684 11.73 54.75 -3.38
CA GLY A 684 11.66 53.38 -2.84
C GLY A 684 10.82 52.39 -3.68
N GLU A 685 9.92 52.88 -4.54
CA GLU A 685 9.11 52.08 -5.47
C GLU A 685 9.84 51.90 -6.81
N THR A 686 10.70 50.88 -6.90
CA THR A 686 11.35 50.46 -8.16
C THR A 686 10.76 49.15 -8.66
N GLY A 687 10.69 48.95 -9.99
CA GLY A 687 10.06 47.77 -10.58
C GLY A 687 8.66 48.03 -11.13
N ILE A 688 7.80 47.01 -11.15
CA ILE A 688 6.43 47.11 -11.67
C ILE A 688 5.44 47.01 -10.52
N HIS A 689 4.77 48.12 -10.25
CA HIS A 689 3.78 48.26 -9.17
C HIS A 689 2.36 48.42 -9.70
N TRP A 690 2.21 49.02 -10.88
CA TRP A 690 0.93 49.43 -11.44
C TRP A 690 0.66 48.73 -12.77
N TYR A 691 -0.57 48.27 -12.95
CA TYR A 691 -1.09 47.78 -14.23
C TYR A 691 -2.56 48.14 -14.38
N GLY A 692 -3.03 48.23 -15.61
CA GLY A 692 -4.41 48.59 -15.91
C GLY A 692 -4.89 47.96 -17.21
N LYS A 693 -6.21 47.78 -17.31
CA LYS A 693 -6.85 47.22 -18.50
C LYS A 693 -7.03 48.30 -19.55
N VAL A 694 -6.68 48.02 -20.80
CA VAL A 694 -6.83 48.96 -21.92
C VAL A 694 -8.28 48.93 -22.40
N VAL A 695 -8.91 50.10 -22.48
CA VAL A 695 -10.24 50.30 -23.06
C VAL A 695 -10.13 50.57 -24.56
N ASP A 696 -9.19 51.43 -24.93
CA ASP A 696 -9.01 51.91 -26.30
C ASP A 696 -7.55 52.32 -26.53
N TRP A 697 -7.12 52.31 -27.79
CA TRP A 697 -5.82 52.85 -28.19
C TRP A 697 -5.93 53.63 -29.51
N LYS A 698 -5.21 54.76 -29.61
CA LYS A 698 -5.20 55.61 -30.81
C LYS A 698 -3.78 56.01 -31.17
N VAL A 699 -3.49 56.05 -32.47
CA VAL A 699 -2.25 56.64 -33.00
C VAL A 699 -2.52 58.11 -33.27
N MET A 700 -1.77 58.99 -32.62
CA MET A 700 -1.98 60.44 -32.66
C MET A 700 -0.64 61.16 -32.72
N ARG A 701 -0.64 62.41 -33.19
CA ARG A 701 0.57 63.23 -33.14
C ARG A 701 0.82 63.66 -31.70
N ARG A 702 2.08 63.80 -31.30
CA ARG A 702 2.43 64.15 -29.92
C ARG A 702 1.78 65.45 -29.44
N LYS A 703 1.59 66.44 -30.32
CA LYS A 703 0.89 67.70 -30.04
C LYS A 703 -0.59 67.54 -29.66
N GLU A 704 -1.21 66.42 -30.06
CA GLU A 704 -2.63 66.13 -29.79
C GLU A 704 -2.85 65.46 -28.43
N ILE A 705 -1.76 65.03 -27.75
CA ILE A 705 -1.81 64.50 -26.38
C ILE A 705 -1.70 65.68 -25.40
N THR A 706 -2.85 66.17 -24.95
CA THR A 706 -2.99 67.40 -24.13
C THR A 706 -2.66 67.20 -22.66
N GLU A 707 -2.67 65.95 -22.16
CA GLU A 707 -2.42 65.64 -20.74
C GLU A 707 -0.98 65.92 -20.30
N ARG A 708 -0.04 66.02 -21.24
CA ARG A 708 1.37 66.32 -20.95
C ARG A 708 1.96 67.25 -22.03
N PRO A 709 2.61 68.36 -21.66
CA PRO A 709 3.27 69.23 -22.64
C PRO A 709 4.33 68.46 -23.43
N TYR A 710 4.39 68.69 -24.74
CA TYR A 710 5.38 68.09 -25.62
C TYR A 710 6.75 68.79 -25.46
N ARG A 711 7.83 68.10 -25.82
CA ARG A 711 9.17 68.71 -25.87
C ARG A 711 9.35 69.38 -27.24
N ARG A 712 10.00 70.54 -27.29
CA ARG A 712 10.31 71.24 -28.56
C ARG A 712 10.98 70.26 -29.54
N GLY A 713 10.46 70.15 -30.76
CA GLY A 713 10.95 69.22 -31.78
C GLY A 713 10.34 67.81 -31.76
N THR A 714 9.36 67.53 -30.88
CA THR A 714 8.63 66.24 -30.86
C THR A 714 7.18 66.34 -31.34
N GLU A 715 6.75 67.50 -31.79
CA GLU A 715 5.35 67.89 -32.04
C GLU A 715 4.62 66.98 -33.04
N ASP A 716 5.26 66.67 -34.16
CA ASP A 716 4.69 65.84 -35.22
C ASP A 716 5.09 64.35 -35.12
N LYS A 717 5.82 63.94 -34.08
CA LYS A 717 6.10 62.52 -33.85
C LYS A 717 4.81 61.76 -33.55
N LEU A 718 4.67 60.58 -34.14
CA LEU A 718 3.54 59.69 -33.90
C LEU A 718 3.71 58.94 -32.58
N TYR A 719 2.65 58.94 -31.78
CA TYR A 719 2.56 58.26 -30.50
C TYR A 719 1.34 57.36 -30.48
N VAL A 720 1.44 56.24 -29.77
CA VAL A 720 0.29 55.44 -29.39
C VAL A 720 -0.16 55.87 -28.01
N LYS A 721 -1.41 56.30 -27.89
CA LYS A 721 -2.07 56.63 -26.63
C LYS A 721 -3.03 55.49 -26.27
N PHE A 722 -2.81 54.87 -25.12
CA PHE A 722 -3.67 53.87 -24.51
C PHE A 722 -4.55 54.55 -23.45
N THR A 723 -5.85 54.38 -23.57
CA THR A 723 -6.83 54.74 -22.54
C THR A 723 -7.01 53.54 -21.61
N VAL A 724 -6.79 53.74 -20.32
CA VAL A 724 -6.80 52.69 -19.31
C VAL A 724 -8.08 52.81 -18.48
N GLU A 725 -8.76 51.71 -18.21
CA GLU A 725 -10.03 51.68 -17.47
C GLU A 725 -9.85 52.16 -16.03
N LYS A 726 -8.81 51.64 -15.37
CA LYS A 726 -8.38 52.00 -14.02
C LYS A 726 -6.98 51.41 -13.77
N TRP A 727 -6.15 52.14 -13.03
CA TRP A 727 -4.87 51.62 -12.55
C TRP A 727 -5.04 50.83 -11.26
N MET A 728 -4.52 49.60 -11.24
CA MET A 728 -4.48 48.70 -10.09
C MET A 728 -3.05 48.58 -9.59
N LYS A 729 -2.86 48.70 -8.27
CA LYS A 729 -1.59 48.42 -7.60
C LYS A 729 -1.51 46.94 -7.29
N ARG A 730 -0.34 46.33 -7.52
CA ARG A 730 -0.07 44.93 -7.15
C ARG A 730 0.22 44.80 -5.66
N ASP A 731 -0.26 43.71 -5.05
CA ASP A 731 0.08 43.37 -3.66
C ASP A 731 1.58 43.05 -3.50
N LYS A 732 2.15 42.36 -4.49
CA LYS A 732 3.60 42.08 -4.58
C LYS A 732 4.16 42.69 -5.87
N PRO A 733 5.08 43.67 -5.79
CA PRO A 733 5.67 44.29 -6.98
C PRO A 733 6.65 43.33 -7.68
N ILE A 734 6.77 43.45 -9.00
CA ILE A 734 7.84 42.77 -9.73
C ILE A 734 9.10 43.61 -9.58
N VAL A 735 10.11 43.09 -8.89
CA VAL A 735 11.35 43.83 -8.62
C VAL A 735 12.30 43.77 -9.80
N SER A 736 13.17 44.77 -9.92
CA SER A 736 14.10 44.89 -11.05
C SER A 736 15.17 43.78 -11.09
N GLY A 737 15.50 43.14 -9.97
CA GLY A 737 16.49 42.04 -9.93
C GLY A 737 17.90 42.42 -10.41
N GLY A 738 18.23 43.71 -10.47
CA GLY A 738 19.48 44.22 -11.05
C GLY A 738 19.44 44.49 -12.56
N ARG A 739 18.31 44.27 -13.23
CA ARG A 739 18.10 44.49 -14.68
C ARG A 739 17.07 45.59 -14.95
N GLY A 740 17.05 46.12 -16.18
CA GLY A 740 16.17 47.22 -16.60
C GLY A 740 15.27 46.89 -17.80
N ILE A 741 14.32 47.77 -18.11
CA ILE A 741 13.58 47.80 -19.39
C ILE A 741 13.90 49.13 -20.08
N TYR A 742 14.43 49.08 -21.30
CA TYR A 742 14.90 50.25 -22.04
C TYR A 742 13.75 51.06 -22.68
N THR A 743 12.82 50.39 -23.36
CA THR A 743 11.65 50.99 -24.01
C THR A 743 10.35 50.29 -23.63
N VAL A 744 10.15 49.06 -24.09
CA VAL A 744 8.89 48.32 -23.93
C VAL A 744 9.13 46.82 -23.94
N LEU A 745 8.48 46.10 -23.03
CA LEU A 745 8.51 44.64 -22.96
C LEU A 745 7.10 44.07 -23.15
N TYR A 746 6.97 43.03 -23.95
CA TYR A 746 5.71 42.32 -24.14
C TYR A 746 5.74 40.98 -23.41
N THR A 747 4.67 40.67 -22.69
CA THR A 747 4.57 39.43 -21.92
C THR A 747 3.12 38.95 -21.88
N SER A 748 2.91 37.73 -21.40
CA SER A 748 1.58 37.18 -21.19
C SER A 748 1.06 37.52 -19.79
N LYS A 749 -0.25 37.68 -19.64
CA LYS A 749 -0.90 37.84 -18.33
C LYS A 749 -0.52 36.72 -17.35
N TYR A 750 -0.38 35.50 -17.86
CA TYR A 750 0.04 34.33 -17.08
C TYR A 750 1.40 34.53 -16.40
N MET A 751 2.39 35.03 -17.14
CA MET A 751 3.73 35.30 -16.60
C MET A 751 3.75 36.52 -15.71
N PHE A 752 3.05 37.58 -16.11
CA PHE A 752 2.96 38.80 -15.32
C PHE A 752 2.44 38.55 -13.91
N ASP A 753 1.37 37.77 -13.74
CA ASP A 753 0.75 37.54 -12.44
C ASP A 753 1.65 36.74 -11.48
N ARG A 754 2.57 35.93 -12.04
CA ARG A 754 3.44 35.06 -11.26
C ARG A 754 4.85 35.62 -11.09
N ALA A 755 5.30 36.52 -11.95
CA ALA A 755 6.68 36.98 -11.92
C ALA A 755 7.02 37.73 -10.62
N ALA A 756 8.19 37.45 -10.06
CA ALA A 756 8.79 38.16 -8.94
C ALA A 756 9.88 39.14 -9.42
N GLU A 757 10.65 38.75 -10.44
CA GLU A 757 11.68 39.61 -11.06
C GLU A 757 11.36 39.89 -12.53
N ILE A 758 11.79 41.03 -13.05
CA ILE A 758 11.49 41.45 -14.43
C ILE A 758 12.10 40.49 -15.46
N ALA A 759 13.23 39.86 -15.14
CA ALA A 759 13.87 38.88 -16.02
C ALA A 759 12.95 37.70 -16.36
N GLU A 760 12.04 37.33 -15.44
CA GLU A 760 11.09 36.22 -15.62
C GLU A 760 10.01 36.55 -16.66
N LEU A 761 9.75 37.83 -16.92
CA LEU A 761 8.76 38.25 -17.92
C LEU A 761 9.19 37.93 -19.36
N LYS A 762 10.46 37.58 -19.57
CA LYS A 762 11.07 37.27 -20.88
C LYS A 762 11.06 35.77 -21.22
N LEU A 763 10.48 34.93 -20.36
CA LEU A 763 10.33 33.50 -20.62
C LEU A 763 9.23 33.30 -21.68
N GLU A 764 9.65 33.17 -22.94
CA GLU A 764 8.76 33.08 -24.11
C GLU A 764 8.62 31.65 -24.66
N THR A 765 9.56 30.73 -24.37
CA THR A 765 9.52 29.35 -24.88
C THR A 765 8.91 28.37 -23.87
N GLU A 766 8.34 27.27 -24.36
CA GLU A 766 7.79 26.22 -23.48
C GLU A 766 8.89 25.61 -22.58
N ASP A 767 10.09 25.39 -23.12
CA ASP A 767 11.23 24.81 -22.38
C ASP A 767 11.72 25.75 -21.26
N ASP A 768 11.85 27.05 -21.53
CA ASP A 768 12.24 28.05 -20.52
C ASP A 768 11.23 28.12 -19.38
N LEU A 769 9.93 28.00 -19.71
CA LEU A 769 8.85 28.01 -18.74
C LEU A 769 8.83 26.75 -17.87
N VAL A 770 9.16 25.58 -18.43
CA VAL A 770 9.29 24.33 -17.68
C VAL A 770 10.45 24.42 -16.71
N GLN A 771 11.64 24.80 -17.17
CA GLN A 771 12.82 24.95 -16.31
C GLN A 771 12.61 25.96 -15.19
N TRP A 772 12.00 27.10 -15.50
CA TRP A 772 11.68 28.11 -14.47
C TRP A 772 10.69 27.60 -13.43
N ARG A 773 9.69 26.81 -13.82
CA ARG A 773 8.73 26.21 -12.88
C ARG A 773 9.39 25.17 -11.98
N GLU A 774 10.29 24.35 -12.53
CA GLU A 774 11.02 23.34 -11.76
C GLU A 774 11.91 23.98 -10.69
N GLN A 775 12.69 24.98 -11.07
CA GLN A 775 13.58 25.68 -10.13
C GLN A 775 12.82 26.46 -9.07
N ARG A 776 11.64 27.01 -9.39
CA ARG A 776 10.85 27.81 -8.44
C ARG A 776 10.28 27.02 -7.27
N ARG A 777 10.20 25.69 -7.38
CA ARG A 777 9.77 24.79 -6.30
C ARG A 777 10.80 24.66 -5.19
N LEU A 778 12.07 24.86 -5.52
CA LEU A 778 13.18 24.69 -4.60
C LEU A 778 13.54 26.01 -3.89
N GLY A 779 13.05 27.16 -4.38
CA GLY A 779 13.35 28.47 -3.81
C GLY A 779 13.15 29.64 -4.79
N THR A 780 13.72 30.80 -4.45
CA THR A 780 13.67 31.99 -5.32
C THR A 780 14.52 31.73 -6.56
N VAL A 781 14.02 32.10 -7.75
CA VAL A 781 14.69 31.83 -9.02
C VAL A 781 15.35 33.09 -9.55
N LYS A 782 16.50 32.91 -10.19
CA LYS A 782 17.21 33.93 -10.95
C LYS A 782 17.27 33.50 -12.42
N VAL A 783 16.76 34.37 -13.29
CA VAL A 783 16.78 34.17 -14.74
C VAL A 783 17.96 34.95 -15.33
N ASP A 784 18.88 34.24 -15.99
CA ASP A 784 20.00 34.84 -16.67
C ASP A 784 19.64 35.11 -18.14
N LEU A 785 19.61 36.37 -18.53
CA LEU A 785 19.48 36.80 -19.93
C LEU A 785 20.82 37.29 -20.46
N ASN A 786 20.99 37.22 -21.78
CA ASN A 786 22.20 37.65 -22.47
C ASN A 786 22.41 39.17 -22.57
N HIS A 787 21.51 39.98 -22.00
CA HIS A 787 21.59 41.44 -21.99
C HIS A 787 21.11 42.03 -20.66
N GLU A 788 21.64 43.19 -20.25
CA GLU A 788 21.26 43.87 -19.00
C GLU A 788 19.84 44.44 -19.03
N GLN A 789 19.42 44.94 -20.19
CA GLN A 789 18.04 45.37 -20.46
C GLN A 789 17.23 44.18 -20.98
N VAL A 790 16.11 43.87 -20.31
CA VAL A 790 15.29 42.67 -20.51
C VAL A 790 14.58 42.67 -21.86
N ASP A 791 14.16 43.84 -22.34
CA ASP A 791 13.51 44.03 -23.64
C ASP A 791 14.47 43.87 -24.82
N LEU A 792 15.77 44.14 -24.63
CA LEU A 792 16.80 43.98 -25.64
C LEU A 792 17.45 42.58 -25.63
N ALA A 793 17.11 41.73 -24.66
CA ALA A 793 17.63 40.38 -24.57
C ALA A 793 17.04 39.50 -25.69
N SER A 794 17.93 38.84 -26.45
CA SER A 794 17.52 37.94 -27.54
C SER A 794 17.40 36.48 -27.11
N LYS A 795 18.03 36.07 -25.99
CA LYS A 795 17.99 34.69 -25.48
C LYS A 795 18.06 34.64 -23.94
N VAL A 796 17.37 33.64 -23.39
CA VAL A 796 17.53 33.19 -22.00
C VAL A 796 18.75 32.25 -21.96
N LEU A 797 19.73 32.54 -21.10
CA LEU A 797 20.97 31.76 -20.94
C LEU A 797 20.82 30.61 -19.93
N GLY A 798 19.89 30.75 -18.99
CA GLY A 798 19.58 29.72 -18.03
C GLY A 798 18.71 30.21 -16.88
N VAL A 799 18.10 29.26 -16.19
CA VAL A 799 17.24 29.52 -15.03
C VAL A 799 17.80 28.75 -13.84
N ARG A 800 18.15 29.45 -12.75
CA ARG A 800 18.85 28.88 -11.60
C ARG A 800 18.22 29.31 -10.28
N LEU A 801 18.39 28.51 -9.24
CA LEU A 801 18.07 28.91 -7.87
C LEU A 801 18.98 30.03 -7.41
N LYS A 802 18.39 30.97 -6.66
CA LYS A 802 19.09 32.04 -5.97
C LYS A 802 19.60 31.46 -4.65
N GLU A 803 20.92 31.46 -4.47
CA GLU A 803 21.58 31.07 -3.21
C GLU A 803 21.13 31.93 -2.02
#